data_AF-A0A098GHA8-F1
#
_entry.id   AF-A0A098GHA8-F1
#
_cell.length_a   1.000
_cell.length_b   1.000
_cell.length_c   1.000
_cell.angle_alpha   90.00
_cell.angle_beta   90.00
_cell.angle_gamma   90.00
#
_symmetry.space_group_name_H-M   'P 1'
#
loop_
_entity.id
_entity.type
_entity.pdbx_description
1 polymer ?
#
loop_
_entity_poly.entity_id
_entity_poly.type
_entity_poly.pdbx_seq_one_letter_code
_entity_poly.pdbx_strand_id
1 'polypeptide(L)'
;MKIWKILIVGSCLLLINIPRSSFAETDNSVEIKQLVDFMVSEKIVTLSSDLKLVPLSFYNGTLEDIAAYFGDFICAPDNTCTVVDTLYHPFAILGRGLPPMQGTELEWLEAQTQIERTNIKYATDIYHGATWQIALALAAKNGFLDTLRAKLLILNELLYIMEPVNRAVGLTFKYGNEISIFNPNFAYSFRWLATSFYNKDPFFNSRYQNFITQDFTLGEASVTDPAHHLPAFFKFVTTWSDYRPLTGKNAWAQFIGPLQAEFILNKGKVPLYSLALQNAINSLAPFELMQTGIGAFYFAPLGAQGIQSPLPSGEISIEDNFAVLAGLQILKNCLQHTVQTAQVRQALSRINVMLNGGRTIRGFNTLGLLSFLFNGAYDSNNGIFLTHGTASTPSSTNDWQPDTSPRASFTVVSTNLWAISALGAETIDRWFGRGAALKIWQTVRNNGGYFNNGELWGLGYSLNNNVGSQPESIMAAAQTGGAINALNSLIDFYRGSEIDVTDLESDQASLKLNFPHLRNDLYLDANFVDSTPREFFIAVPPSIGQAYLYASKRFPIPFDWNANTIASVNANAWVIMNNFDFNPFQYTGKRTGENYSTPQKVDILDKAIQSLSGALPIAVTVNFSAGELGPIRRLALRYNLDGSKTNWITAAIVDERQSFTNLPRGTKAIAISIVNDDFANVCQVNPATRICTDESCLNVRSINAHWSSNGLGDCDLGG
;
A
#
# COMPACT_ATOMS: atom_id res chain seq x y z
N MET A 1 32.25 -45.59 68.40
CA MET A 1 31.67 -44.77 67.32
C MET A 1 32.70 -44.63 66.22
N LYS A 2 32.30 -44.92 64.98
CA LYS A 2 33.18 -45.18 63.84
C LYS A 2 33.79 -43.88 63.26
N ILE A 3 35.09 -43.96 63.00
CA ILE A 3 36.02 -43.01 62.34
C ILE A 3 35.73 -42.93 60.84
N TRP A 4 35.68 -41.74 60.21
CA TRP A 4 36.03 -41.48 58.79
C TRP A 4 36.32 -39.96 58.65
N LYS A 5 37.59 -39.52 58.70
CA LYS A 5 38.55 -39.27 57.59
C LYS A 5 38.13 -38.18 56.58
N ILE A 6 38.74 -37.01 56.78
CA ILE A 6 38.98 -35.91 55.85
C ILE A 6 39.83 -36.40 54.67
N LEU A 7 39.47 -36.03 53.45
CA LEU A 7 40.30 -36.22 52.26
C LEU A 7 40.32 -34.93 51.43
N ILE A 8 41.52 -34.38 51.30
CA ILE A 8 41.93 -33.26 50.45
C ILE A 8 42.22 -33.82 49.05
N VAL A 9 41.61 -33.25 48.02
CA VAL A 9 42.05 -33.28 46.61
C VAL A 9 41.60 -31.92 46.05
N GLY A 10 42.46 -31.00 45.62
CA GLY A 10 43.59 -31.18 44.72
C GLY A 10 43.22 -30.50 43.41
N SER A 11 43.51 -29.19 43.33
CA SER A 11 43.23 -28.32 42.19
C SER A 11 43.78 -28.88 40.87
N CYS A 12 42.89 -29.13 39.91
CA CYS A 12 43.24 -29.25 38.49
C CYS A 12 42.56 -28.10 37.74
N LEU A 13 43.34 -27.04 37.50
CA LEU A 13 43.08 -26.02 36.49
C LEU A 13 43.15 -26.67 35.11
N LEU A 14 42.00 -27.05 34.57
CA LEU A 14 41.83 -27.31 33.14
C LEU A 14 41.49 -25.98 32.47
N LEU A 15 42.51 -25.36 31.87
CA LEU A 15 42.38 -24.30 30.88
C LEU A 15 41.68 -24.87 29.65
N ILE A 16 40.35 -24.81 29.62
CA ILE A 16 39.59 -24.90 28.37
C ILE A 16 39.62 -23.50 27.76
N ASN A 17 40.56 -23.29 26.83
CA ASN A 17 40.50 -22.20 25.88
C ASN A 17 39.26 -22.41 25.01
N ILE A 18 38.14 -21.84 25.42
CA ILE A 18 37.03 -21.54 24.52
C ILE A 18 37.58 -20.49 23.56
N PRO A 19 37.64 -20.72 22.24
CA PRO A 19 37.92 -19.65 21.31
C PRO A 19 36.77 -18.64 21.47
N ARG A 20 37.02 -17.54 22.18
CA ARG A 20 36.24 -16.32 22.02
C ARG A 20 36.56 -15.83 20.62
N SER A 21 35.82 -16.35 19.65
CA SER A 21 35.66 -15.71 18.35
C SER A 21 34.97 -14.38 18.62
N SER A 22 35.75 -13.36 18.98
CA SER A 22 35.33 -11.97 18.87
C SER A 22 35.18 -11.69 17.38
N PHE A 23 34.02 -12.06 16.83
CA PHE A 23 33.55 -11.44 15.60
C PHE A 23 33.41 -9.96 15.95
N ALA A 24 34.25 -9.13 15.35
CA ALA A 24 33.99 -7.71 15.31
C ALA A 24 32.58 -7.55 14.72
N GLU A 25 31.65 -7.02 15.50
CA GLU A 25 30.34 -6.61 14.98
C GLU A 25 30.62 -5.61 13.86
N THR A 26 30.35 -6.00 12.62
CA THR A 26 30.34 -5.06 11.49
C THR A 26 29.26 -4.00 11.75
N ASP A 27 29.44 -2.77 11.26
CA ASP A 27 28.44 -1.69 11.42
C ASP A 27 27.01 -2.13 11.04
N ASN A 28 26.87 -2.97 10.00
CA ASN A 28 25.57 -3.52 9.59
C ASN A 28 24.90 -4.42 10.66
N SER A 29 25.68 -5.12 11.48
CA SER A 29 25.12 -5.98 12.55
C SER A 29 24.49 -5.15 13.67
N VAL A 30 25.09 -4.00 14.00
CA VAL A 30 24.55 -3.06 14.98
C VAL A 30 23.26 -2.46 14.46
N GLU A 31 23.23 -2.02 13.20
CA GLU A 31 22.03 -1.47 12.58
C GLU A 31 20.88 -2.48 12.59
N ILE A 32 21.09 -3.70 12.09
CA ILE A 32 20.02 -4.71 12.03
C ILE A 32 19.48 -5.01 13.43
N LYS A 33 20.34 -5.08 14.45
CA LYS A 33 19.89 -5.25 15.83
C LYS A 33 18.99 -4.09 16.29
N GLN A 34 19.37 -2.84 16.02
CA GLN A 34 18.57 -1.66 16.36
C GLN A 34 17.21 -1.66 15.65
N LEU A 35 17.15 -2.08 14.38
CA LEU A 35 15.88 -2.18 13.64
C LEU A 35 14.98 -3.27 14.20
N VAL A 36 15.56 -4.41 14.62
CA VAL A 36 14.83 -5.51 15.26
C VAL A 36 14.31 -5.10 16.62
N ASP A 37 15.12 -4.43 17.45
CA ASP A 37 14.74 -3.92 18.76
C ASP A 37 13.51 -3.00 18.66
N PHE A 38 13.46 -2.13 17.65
CA PHE A 38 12.29 -1.30 17.35
C PHE A 38 11.05 -2.10 17.01
N MET A 39 11.17 -3.05 16.08
CA MET A 39 10.05 -3.85 15.59
C MET A 39 9.41 -4.77 16.66
N VAL A 40 10.13 -5.08 17.75
CA VAL A 40 9.63 -5.92 18.85
C VAL A 40 9.42 -5.16 20.16
N SER A 41 9.66 -3.85 20.16
CA SER A 41 9.51 -2.98 21.33
C SER A 41 8.06 -2.91 21.81
N GLU A 42 7.87 -2.62 23.09
CA GLU A 42 6.54 -2.40 23.70
C GLU A 42 5.81 -1.16 23.15
N LYS A 43 6.49 -0.30 22.37
CA LYS A 43 5.88 0.87 21.73
C LYS A 43 5.32 0.55 20.34
N ILE A 44 5.81 -0.52 19.73
CA ILE A 44 5.35 -1.00 18.43
C ILE A 44 4.41 -2.19 18.58
N VAL A 45 4.65 -3.08 19.52
CA VAL A 45 3.82 -4.26 19.73
C VAL A 45 2.80 -3.99 20.83
N THR A 46 1.53 -4.18 20.50
CA THR A 46 0.38 -3.88 21.36
C THR A 46 -0.54 -5.09 21.51
N LEU A 47 -1.48 -5.04 22.45
CA LEU A 47 -2.45 -6.12 22.66
C LEU A 47 -3.65 -5.94 21.73
N SER A 48 -4.02 -7.00 21.01
CA SER A 48 -5.34 -7.13 20.38
C SER A 48 -6.44 -7.34 21.42
N SER A 49 -7.71 -7.33 21.00
CA SER A 49 -8.87 -7.67 21.83
C SER A 49 -8.73 -9.03 22.53
N ASP A 50 -8.04 -9.98 21.88
CA ASP A 50 -7.81 -11.34 22.38
C ASP A 50 -6.50 -11.47 23.20
N LEU A 51 -5.95 -10.33 23.65
CA LEU A 51 -4.73 -10.23 24.45
C LEU A 51 -3.50 -10.84 23.75
N LYS A 52 -3.46 -10.77 22.41
CA LYS A 52 -2.30 -11.19 21.62
C LYS A 52 -1.44 -9.99 21.28
N LEU A 53 -0.13 -10.17 21.39
CA LEU A 53 0.83 -9.15 20.99
C LEU A 53 0.93 -9.11 19.46
N VAL A 54 0.42 -8.02 18.87
CA VAL A 54 0.40 -7.73 17.43
C VAL A 54 1.16 -6.42 17.15
N PRO A 55 1.84 -6.28 16.00
CA PRO A 55 2.51 -5.04 15.66
C PRO A 55 1.48 -3.91 15.43
N LEU A 56 1.95 -2.66 15.53
CA LEU A 56 1.41 -1.47 14.89
C LEU A 56 2.20 -1.19 13.61
N SER A 57 1.61 -0.48 12.65
CA SER A 57 2.35 -0.06 11.45
C SER A 57 3.36 1.05 11.70
N PHE A 58 3.09 1.93 12.65
CA PHE A 58 3.85 3.15 12.88
C PHE A 58 4.11 3.41 14.35
N TYR A 59 5.21 4.11 14.62
CA TYR A 59 5.47 4.73 15.91
C TYR A 59 5.11 6.22 15.85
N ASN A 60 4.20 6.67 16.70
CA ASN A 60 3.74 8.07 16.70
C ASN A 60 3.97 8.82 18.01
N GLY A 61 4.96 8.38 18.79
CA GLY A 61 5.42 9.14 19.96
C GLY A 61 4.43 9.21 21.11
N THR A 62 4.59 10.28 21.88
CA THR A 62 3.76 10.67 23.02
C THR A 62 2.49 11.39 22.57
N LEU A 63 1.60 11.69 23.52
CA LEU A 63 0.42 12.50 23.23
C LEU A 63 0.76 13.90 22.73
N GLU A 64 1.89 14.46 23.21
CA GLU A 64 2.39 15.76 22.76
C GLU A 64 2.93 15.68 21.33
N ASP A 65 3.64 14.61 20.96
CA ASP A 65 4.11 14.40 19.59
C ASP A 65 2.95 14.29 18.59
N ILE A 66 1.85 13.62 18.99
CA ILE A 66 0.62 13.55 18.20
C ILE A 66 0.01 14.95 18.06
N ALA A 67 -0.10 15.71 19.16
CA ALA A 67 -0.63 17.08 19.12
C ALA A 67 0.21 18.00 18.24
N ALA A 68 1.55 17.91 18.29
CA ALA A 68 2.45 18.69 17.47
C ALA A 68 2.36 18.29 15.99
N TYR A 69 2.51 17.00 15.67
CA TYR A 69 2.55 16.53 14.28
C TYR A 69 1.18 16.59 13.61
N PHE A 70 0.15 15.99 14.20
CA PHE A 70 -1.18 15.99 13.58
C PHE A 70 -1.91 17.30 13.81
N GLY A 71 -1.78 17.91 14.98
CA GLY A 71 -2.49 19.14 15.32
C GLY A 71 -1.84 20.38 14.75
N ASP A 72 -0.64 20.72 15.21
CA ASP A 72 0.03 21.98 14.85
C ASP A 72 0.54 21.97 13.39
N PHE A 73 1.07 20.85 12.91
CA PHE A 73 1.66 20.78 11.57
C PHE A 73 0.67 20.40 10.47
N ILE A 74 -0.12 19.34 10.66
CA ILE A 74 -1.04 18.87 9.62
C ILE A 74 -2.36 19.64 9.65
N CYS A 75 -2.99 19.77 10.82
CA CYS A 75 -4.35 20.29 10.88
C CYS A 75 -4.45 21.80 10.97
N ALA A 76 -3.57 22.47 11.72
CA ALA A 76 -3.69 23.90 11.97
C ALA A 76 -3.62 24.76 10.69
N PRO A 77 -2.79 24.44 9.67
CA PRO A 77 -2.79 25.19 8.41
C PRO A 77 -4.15 25.16 7.69
N ASP A 78 -4.83 24.02 7.73
CA ASP A 78 -6.07 23.77 6.97
C ASP A 78 -7.34 23.80 7.82
N ASN A 79 -7.21 24.04 9.13
CA ASN A 79 -8.26 23.94 10.13
C ASN A 79 -8.94 22.54 10.23
N THR A 80 -8.29 21.46 9.79
CA THR A 80 -8.88 20.10 9.81
C THR A 80 -8.86 19.41 11.18
N CYS A 81 -8.51 20.16 12.23
CA CYS A 81 -8.48 19.68 13.62
C CYS A 81 -9.88 19.60 14.23
N THR A 82 -10.77 20.48 13.79
CA THR A 82 -12.16 20.51 14.24
C THR A 82 -12.85 19.29 13.66
N VAL A 83 -13.43 18.42 14.47
CA VAL A 83 -14.18 17.27 13.97
C VAL A 83 -15.51 17.23 14.70
N VAL A 84 -16.58 17.03 13.94
CA VAL A 84 -17.89 16.68 14.48
C VAL A 84 -18.06 15.19 14.27
N ASP A 85 -18.00 14.40 15.33
CA ASP A 85 -18.34 12.98 15.29
C ASP A 85 -19.84 12.81 15.07
N THR A 86 -20.18 11.92 14.15
CA THR A 86 -21.56 11.58 13.77
C THR A 86 -21.79 10.08 13.89
N LEU A 87 -23.02 9.72 14.27
CA LEU A 87 -23.47 8.33 14.41
C LEU A 87 -24.05 7.80 13.08
N TYR A 88 -23.48 6.72 12.55
CA TYR A 88 -23.85 6.10 11.29
C TYR A 88 -24.58 4.75 11.48
N HIS A 89 -25.32 4.32 10.45
CA HIS A 89 -26.00 3.01 10.40
C HIS A 89 -25.46 2.14 9.23
N PRO A 90 -25.09 0.86 9.46
CA PRO A 90 -24.97 0.18 10.75
C PRO A 90 -23.98 0.89 11.69
N PHE A 91 -24.11 0.66 13.00
CA PHE A 91 -23.46 1.44 14.06
C PHE A 91 -21.98 1.75 13.76
N ALA A 92 -21.65 3.03 13.64
CA ALA A 92 -20.30 3.58 13.60
C ALA A 92 -20.30 5.03 14.10
N ILE A 93 -19.19 5.49 14.66
CA ILE A 93 -18.95 6.87 15.10
C ILE A 93 -17.72 7.39 14.37
N LEU A 94 -17.92 8.27 13.40
CA LEU A 94 -16.85 8.82 12.56
C LEU A 94 -17.10 10.31 12.33
N GLY A 95 -16.10 11.05 11.84
CA GLY A 95 -16.29 12.44 11.44
C GLY A 95 -17.44 12.63 10.44
N ARG A 96 -18.17 13.73 10.58
CA ARG A 96 -19.27 14.16 9.73
C ARG A 96 -18.81 14.32 8.29
N GLY A 97 -19.72 14.08 7.34
CA GLY A 97 -19.47 14.29 5.92
C GLY A 97 -18.97 13.06 5.17
N LEU A 98 -18.61 11.98 5.88
CA LEU A 98 -18.35 10.71 5.22
C LEU A 98 -19.65 10.11 4.63
N PRO A 99 -19.56 9.32 3.54
CA PRO A 99 -20.70 8.56 3.04
C PRO A 99 -21.36 7.73 4.15
N PRO A 100 -22.70 7.62 4.19
CA PRO A 100 -23.68 8.09 3.20
C PRO A 100 -24.14 9.54 3.38
N MET A 101 -23.60 10.30 4.32
CA MET A 101 -24.02 11.69 4.54
C MET A 101 -23.42 12.62 3.50
N GLN A 102 -24.17 13.66 3.12
CA GLN A 102 -23.61 14.79 2.39
C GLN A 102 -22.94 15.73 3.40
N GLY A 103 -21.72 16.14 3.11
CA GLY A 103 -20.97 17.12 3.92
C GLY A 103 -20.30 18.16 3.04
N THR A 104 -19.86 19.25 3.66
CA THR A 104 -18.94 20.21 3.06
C THR A 104 -17.56 19.57 2.88
N GLU A 105 -16.74 20.12 2.00
CA GLU A 105 -15.36 19.65 1.83
C GLU A 105 -14.56 19.75 3.13
N LEU A 106 -14.75 20.83 3.90
CA LEU A 106 -14.06 20.98 5.18
C LEU A 106 -14.41 19.80 6.10
N GLU A 107 -15.69 19.44 6.22
CA GLU A 107 -16.12 18.28 7.01
C GLU A 107 -15.50 16.97 6.50
N TRP A 108 -15.35 16.83 5.17
CA TRP A 108 -14.69 15.66 4.60
C TRP A 108 -13.21 15.61 4.99
N LEU A 109 -12.49 16.73 4.87
CA LEU A 109 -11.08 16.82 5.25
C LEU A 109 -10.88 16.60 6.74
N GLU A 110 -11.74 17.18 7.57
CA GLU A 110 -11.78 16.97 9.03
C GLU A 110 -11.96 15.48 9.36
N ALA A 111 -12.92 14.81 8.73
CA ALA A 111 -13.17 13.39 8.90
C ALA A 111 -12.00 12.52 8.39
N GLN A 112 -11.40 12.86 7.24
CA GLN A 112 -10.22 12.16 6.73
C GLN A 112 -9.04 12.27 7.68
N THR A 113 -8.78 13.47 8.21
CA THR A 113 -7.68 13.67 9.14
C THR A 113 -7.91 12.91 10.45
N GLN A 114 -9.16 12.75 10.90
CA GLN A 114 -9.50 11.86 12.02
C GLN A 114 -9.18 10.40 11.72
N ILE A 115 -9.59 9.93 10.56
CA ILE A 115 -9.33 8.57 10.13
C ILE A 115 -7.83 8.32 10.02
N GLU A 116 -7.09 9.24 9.40
CA GLU A 116 -5.65 9.15 9.26
C GLU A 116 -4.95 9.00 10.63
N ARG A 117 -5.21 9.92 11.58
CA ARG A 117 -4.57 9.85 12.91
C ARG A 117 -4.98 8.59 13.68
N THR A 118 -6.22 8.14 13.52
CA THR A 118 -6.74 6.93 14.17
C THR A 118 -6.07 5.67 13.62
N ASN A 119 -6.00 5.54 12.29
CA ASN A 119 -5.35 4.42 11.62
C ASN A 119 -3.86 4.35 11.97
N ILE A 120 -3.17 5.50 11.95
CA ILE A 120 -1.74 5.56 12.29
C ILE A 120 -1.49 5.19 13.76
N LYS A 121 -2.40 5.54 14.67
CA LYS A 121 -2.25 5.26 16.11
C LYS A 121 -2.55 3.80 16.49
N TYR A 122 -3.60 3.22 15.91
CA TYR A 122 -4.21 2.01 16.46
C TYR A 122 -4.15 0.77 15.57
N ALA A 123 -3.68 0.89 14.33
CA ALA A 123 -3.86 -0.17 13.36
C ALA A 123 -2.59 -0.67 12.67
N THR A 124 -2.77 -1.85 12.09
CA THR A 124 -1.76 -2.50 11.26
C THR A 124 -2.30 -2.77 9.87
N ASP A 125 -1.61 -2.23 8.86
CA ASP A 125 -1.80 -2.63 7.48
C ASP A 125 -1.28 -4.08 7.36
N ILE A 126 -2.13 -4.99 6.89
CA ILE A 126 -1.79 -6.42 6.78
C ILE A 126 -0.60 -6.67 5.84
N TYR A 127 -0.29 -5.76 4.92
CA TYR A 127 0.96 -5.81 4.15
C TYR A 127 2.18 -5.47 5.02
N HIS A 128 2.07 -4.48 5.90
CA HIS A 128 3.12 -4.18 6.87
C HIS A 128 3.34 -5.35 7.82
N GLY A 129 2.26 -5.94 8.35
CA GLY A 129 2.28 -7.16 9.16
C GLY A 129 2.97 -8.33 8.43
N ALA A 130 2.65 -8.56 7.16
CA ALA A 130 3.29 -9.59 6.34
C ALA A 130 4.80 -9.36 6.16
N THR A 131 5.23 -8.12 5.86
CA THR A 131 6.67 -7.81 5.76
C THR A 131 7.39 -7.94 7.10
N TRP A 132 6.74 -7.56 8.19
CA TRP A 132 7.25 -7.71 9.56
C TRP A 132 7.45 -9.18 9.92
N GLN A 133 6.52 -10.07 9.56
CA GLN A 133 6.67 -11.51 9.78
C GLN A 133 7.94 -12.07 9.12
N ILE A 134 8.21 -11.67 7.86
CA ILE A 134 9.42 -12.09 7.13
C ILE A 134 10.67 -11.54 7.83
N ALA A 135 10.67 -10.26 8.17
CA ALA A 135 11.82 -9.61 8.83
C ALA A 135 12.15 -10.25 10.18
N LEU A 136 11.13 -10.55 11.02
CA LEU A 136 11.34 -11.25 12.29
C LEU A 136 11.88 -12.67 12.09
N ALA A 137 11.39 -13.39 11.08
CA ALA A 137 11.89 -14.73 10.76
C ALA A 137 13.36 -14.69 10.31
N LEU A 138 13.73 -13.72 9.47
CA LEU A 138 15.12 -13.50 9.05
C LEU A 138 16.01 -13.09 10.22
N ALA A 139 15.55 -12.17 11.07
CA ALA A 139 16.27 -11.77 12.28
C ALA A 139 16.53 -12.98 13.20
N ALA A 140 15.53 -13.83 13.42
CA ALA A 140 15.67 -15.04 14.22
C ALA A 140 16.63 -16.06 13.61
N LYS A 141 16.52 -16.31 12.29
CA LYS A 141 17.43 -17.20 11.57
C LYS A 141 18.90 -16.75 11.68
N ASN A 142 19.13 -15.45 11.76
CA ASN A 142 20.48 -14.85 11.81
C ASN A 142 20.92 -14.44 13.23
N GLY A 143 20.18 -14.81 14.28
CA GLY A 143 20.59 -14.60 15.68
C GLY A 143 20.37 -13.19 16.23
N PHE A 144 19.65 -12.32 15.52
CA PHE A 144 19.29 -10.98 15.98
C PHE A 144 18.02 -10.96 16.84
N LEU A 145 17.23 -12.05 16.83
CA LEU A 145 16.03 -12.21 17.62
C LEU A 145 15.94 -13.64 18.17
N ASP A 146 15.46 -13.81 19.40
CA ASP A 146 15.18 -15.14 19.92
C ASP A 146 14.13 -15.86 19.06
N THR A 147 14.41 -17.12 18.70
CA THR A 147 13.55 -17.89 17.78
C THR A 147 12.17 -18.15 18.37
N LEU A 148 12.05 -18.37 19.68
CA LEU A 148 10.75 -18.59 20.32
C LEU A 148 9.93 -17.30 20.33
N ARG A 149 10.57 -16.16 20.64
CA ARG A 149 9.93 -14.85 20.57
C ARG A 149 9.43 -14.52 19.17
N ALA A 150 10.26 -14.75 18.14
CA ALA A 150 9.86 -14.54 16.75
C ALA A 150 8.64 -15.41 16.37
N LYS A 151 8.68 -16.72 16.68
CA LYS A 151 7.57 -17.64 16.43
C LYS A 151 6.27 -17.19 17.10
N LEU A 152 6.34 -16.74 18.35
CA LEU A 152 5.17 -16.26 19.09
C LEU A 152 4.57 -15.01 18.44
N LEU A 153 5.39 -14.02 18.11
CA LEU A 153 4.97 -12.77 17.49
C LEU A 153 4.36 -12.98 16.10
N ILE A 154 5.01 -13.80 15.27
CA ILE A 154 4.52 -14.15 13.93
C ILE A 154 3.18 -14.90 14.01
N LEU A 155 3.07 -15.85 14.96
CA LEU A 155 1.83 -16.61 15.16
C LEU A 155 0.70 -15.71 15.65
N ASN A 156 0.95 -14.78 16.57
CA ASN A 156 -0.06 -13.83 17.04
C ASN A 156 -0.61 -12.98 15.89
N GLU A 157 0.27 -12.44 15.03
CA GLU A 157 -0.16 -11.66 13.88
C GLU A 157 -0.98 -12.50 12.88
N LEU A 158 -0.58 -13.75 12.63
CA LEU A 158 -1.36 -14.65 11.79
C LEU A 158 -2.74 -14.94 12.38
N LEU A 159 -2.82 -15.21 13.69
CA LEU A 159 -4.09 -15.42 14.38
C LEU A 159 -5.00 -14.20 14.28
N TYR A 160 -4.43 -13.00 14.47
CA TYR A 160 -5.16 -11.74 14.39
C TYR A 160 -5.75 -11.49 13.00
N ILE A 161 -4.98 -11.74 11.94
CA ILE A 161 -5.46 -11.67 10.54
C ILE A 161 -6.61 -12.68 10.28
N MET A 162 -6.57 -13.84 10.95
CA MET A 162 -7.56 -14.91 10.83
C MET A 162 -8.82 -14.71 11.68
N GLU A 163 -8.83 -13.74 12.60
CA GLU A 163 -9.99 -13.49 13.45
C GLU A 163 -11.23 -13.15 12.61
N PRO A 164 -12.39 -13.78 12.87
CA PRO A 164 -13.60 -13.56 12.08
C PRO A 164 -14.04 -12.11 11.95
N VAL A 165 -13.81 -11.28 12.97
CA VAL A 165 -14.17 -9.85 12.97
C VAL A 165 -13.37 -9.05 11.94
N ASN A 166 -12.17 -9.53 11.60
CA ASN A 166 -11.27 -8.89 10.65
C ASN A 166 -11.53 -9.33 9.19
N ARG A 167 -12.59 -10.10 8.94
CA ARG A 167 -12.88 -10.72 7.63
C ARG A 167 -14.08 -10.07 6.94
N ALA A 168 -13.94 -9.79 5.65
CA ALA A 168 -14.97 -9.19 4.82
C ALA A 168 -16.03 -10.22 4.37
N VAL A 169 -16.98 -10.48 5.26
CA VAL A 169 -18.10 -11.41 5.07
C VAL A 169 -19.45 -10.71 4.93
N GLY A 170 -20.44 -11.43 4.43
CA GLY A 170 -21.84 -10.99 4.39
C GLY A 170 -22.28 -10.43 3.04
N LEU A 171 -23.48 -9.84 3.03
CA LEU A 171 -24.13 -9.38 1.79
C LEU A 171 -23.48 -8.14 1.18
N THR A 172 -22.78 -7.34 1.98
CA THR A 172 -22.09 -6.12 1.56
C THR A 172 -20.97 -6.42 0.56
N PHE A 173 -20.19 -7.48 0.78
CA PHE A 173 -19.03 -7.80 -0.05
C PHE A 173 -19.41 -8.84 -1.12
N LYS A 174 -19.22 -8.47 -2.38
CA LYS A 174 -19.47 -9.31 -3.56
C LYS A 174 -18.15 -9.66 -4.24
N TYR A 175 -17.64 -10.84 -3.94
CA TYR A 175 -16.46 -11.41 -4.57
C TYR A 175 -16.77 -11.76 -6.04
N GLY A 176 -15.88 -11.36 -6.94
CA GLY A 176 -16.11 -11.50 -8.38
C GLY A 176 -17.30 -10.70 -8.90
N ASN A 177 -17.67 -9.62 -8.19
CA ASN A 177 -18.84 -8.76 -8.41
C ASN A 177 -20.22 -9.38 -8.14
N GLU A 178 -20.30 -10.66 -7.73
CA GLU A 178 -21.58 -11.37 -7.65
C GLU A 178 -21.78 -12.16 -6.35
N ILE A 179 -20.72 -12.75 -5.79
CA ILE A 179 -20.84 -13.80 -4.78
C ILE A 179 -20.51 -13.27 -3.39
N SER A 180 -21.45 -13.43 -2.45
CA SER A 180 -21.18 -13.15 -1.03
C SER A 180 -20.58 -14.37 -0.35
N ILE A 181 -19.59 -14.13 0.52
CA ILE A 181 -18.99 -15.15 1.37
C ILE A 181 -19.46 -14.91 2.81
N PHE A 182 -20.00 -15.95 3.45
CA PHE A 182 -20.46 -15.88 4.84
C PHE A 182 -19.53 -16.58 5.83
N ASN A 183 -18.65 -17.46 5.33
CA ASN A 183 -17.67 -18.13 6.17
C ASN A 183 -16.39 -17.29 6.25
N PRO A 184 -16.02 -16.75 7.42
CA PRO A 184 -14.84 -15.89 7.59
C PRO A 184 -13.52 -16.60 7.24
N ASN A 185 -13.46 -17.94 7.33
CA ASN A 185 -12.27 -18.69 6.93
C ASN A 185 -11.99 -18.63 5.42
N PHE A 186 -13.00 -18.25 4.62
CA PHE A 186 -12.94 -18.18 3.17
C PHE A 186 -13.12 -16.76 2.65
N ALA A 187 -12.90 -15.74 3.48
CA ALA A 187 -13.00 -14.34 3.09
C ALA A 187 -11.65 -13.64 3.20
N TYR A 188 -11.51 -12.53 2.49
CA TYR A 188 -10.37 -11.63 2.67
C TYR A 188 -10.42 -10.95 4.03
N SER A 189 -9.24 -10.64 4.58
CA SER A 189 -9.12 -9.74 5.71
C SER A 189 -9.19 -8.28 5.23
N PHE A 190 -9.67 -7.39 6.10
CA PHE A 190 -9.56 -5.95 5.87
C PHE A 190 -8.10 -5.51 5.84
N ARG A 191 -7.81 -4.48 5.05
CA ARG A 191 -6.44 -3.98 4.85
C ARG A 191 -5.81 -3.54 6.16
N TRP A 192 -6.51 -2.73 6.94
CA TRP A 192 -6.03 -2.20 8.20
C TRP A 192 -6.83 -2.85 9.33
N LEU A 193 -6.12 -3.43 10.29
CA LEU A 193 -6.71 -4.11 11.43
C LEU A 193 -6.43 -3.30 12.70
N ALA A 194 -7.46 -2.65 13.25
CA ALA A 194 -7.33 -1.95 14.52
C ALA A 194 -7.46 -2.86 15.72
N THR A 195 -6.66 -2.57 16.74
CA THR A 195 -6.65 -3.32 18.01
C THR A 195 -8.02 -3.38 18.70
N SER A 196 -8.89 -2.42 18.38
CA SER A 196 -10.28 -2.35 18.84
C SER A 196 -11.15 -1.71 17.77
N PHE A 197 -12.41 -2.16 17.68
CA PHE A 197 -13.43 -1.47 16.90
C PHE A 197 -13.74 -0.07 17.46
N TYR A 198 -13.78 0.07 18.79
CA TYR A 198 -13.95 1.35 19.49
C TYR A 198 -12.58 1.89 19.89
N ASN A 199 -12.21 3.04 19.36
CA ASN A 199 -10.96 3.72 19.66
C ASN A 199 -11.24 5.04 20.37
N LYS A 200 -10.30 5.52 21.16
CA LYS A 200 -10.33 6.94 21.57
C LYS A 200 -9.75 7.75 20.42
N ASP A 201 -10.28 8.94 20.17
CA ASP A 201 -9.61 9.85 19.25
C ASP A 201 -8.17 10.10 19.76
N PRO A 202 -7.14 10.05 18.90
CA PRO A 202 -5.76 10.31 19.30
C PRO A 202 -5.52 11.66 19.98
N PHE A 203 -6.40 12.65 19.81
CA PHE A 203 -6.36 13.93 20.52
C PHE A 203 -7.03 13.92 21.90
N PHE A 204 -7.61 12.80 22.35
CA PHE A 204 -8.16 12.68 23.70
C PHE A 204 -7.07 12.97 24.76
N ASN A 205 -7.41 13.80 25.76
CA ASN A 205 -6.51 14.39 26.78
C ASN A 205 -5.40 15.31 26.25
N SER A 206 -5.39 15.67 24.96
CA SER A 206 -4.43 16.64 24.41
C SER A 206 -4.98 18.07 24.41
N ARG A 207 -4.15 19.05 24.02
CA ARG A 207 -4.60 20.43 23.78
C ARG A 207 -5.65 20.57 22.66
N TYR A 208 -5.76 19.56 21.80
CA TYR A 208 -6.73 19.52 20.69
C TYR A 208 -8.04 18.82 21.03
N GLN A 209 -8.21 18.28 22.24
CA GLN A 209 -9.43 17.56 22.62
C GLN A 209 -10.71 18.40 22.41
N ASN A 210 -10.65 19.71 22.66
CA ASN A 210 -11.81 20.60 22.55
C ASN A 210 -12.21 20.90 21.09
N PHE A 211 -11.42 20.45 20.11
CA PHE A 211 -11.76 20.50 18.70
C PHE A 211 -12.60 19.30 18.26
N ILE A 212 -12.71 18.27 19.12
CA ILE A 212 -13.59 17.13 18.90
C ILE A 212 -14.94 17.44 19.53
N THR A 213 -15.97 17.47 18.71
CA THR A 213 -17.37 17.63 19.11
C THR A 213 -18.19 16.47 18.53
N GLN A 214 -19.46 16.39 18.89
CA GLN A 214 -20.36 15.34 18.41
C GLN A 214 -21.76 15.94 18.16
N ASP A 215 -22.47 15.43 17.15
CA ASP A 215 -23.83 15.86 16.82
C ASP A 215 -24.93 14.90 17.34
N PHE A 216 -24.53 13.85 18.03
CA PHE A 216 -25.41 12.88 18.69
C PHE A 216 -25.28 12.97 20.22
N THR A 217 -26.31 12.51 20.93
CA THR A 217 -26.25 12.33 22.37
C THR A 217 -25.60 11.00 22.74
N LEU A 218 -24.84 10.96 23.83
CA LEU A 218 -24.23 9.71 24.31
C LEU A 218 -25.26 8.60 24.61
N GLY A 219 -26.50 8.99 24.89
CA GLY A 219 -27.62 8.05 25.06
C GLY A 219 -28.02 7.37 23.75
N GLU A 220 -28.06 8.10 22.63
CA GLU A 220 -28.34 7.54 21.31
C GLU A 220 -27.26 6.54 20.88
N ALA A 221 -25.99 6.88 21.09
CA ALA A 221 -24.89 5.95 20.83
C ALA A 221 -25.02 4.68 21.68
N SER A 222 -25.33 4.79 22.97
CA SER A 222 -25.54 3.65 23.86
C SER A 222 -26.70 2.73 23.45
N VAL A 223 -27.80 3.30 22.95
CA VAL A 223 -28.96 2.52 22.49
C VAL A 223 -28.68 1.78 21.17
N THR A 224 -27.94 2.42 20.27
CA THR A 224 -27.64 1.88 18.93
C THR A 224 -26.43 0.97 18.89
N ASP A 225 -25.58 1.03 19.92
CA ASP A 225 -24.40 0.21 20.07
C ASP A 225 -24.75 -1.28 20.22
N PRO A 226 -24.29 -2.15 19.30
CA PRO A 226 -24.49 -3.60 19.40
C PRO A 226 -23.91 -4.23 20.67
N ALA A 227 -22.89 -3.60 21.26
CA ALA A 227 -22.25 -4.08 22.49
C ALA A 227 -22.89 -3.52 23.77
N HIS A 228 -23.92 -2.66 23.64
CA HIS A 228 -24.70 -2.08 24.73
C HIS A 228 -23.86 -1.40 25.83
N HIS A 229 -22.79 -0.68 25.44
CA HIS A 229 -22.00 0.09 26.39
C HIS A 229 -22.81 1.24 27.00
N LEU A 230 -22.47 1.63 28.23
CA LEU A 230 -23.11 2.77 28.92
C LEU A 230 -22.76 4.11 28.25
N PRO A 231 -23.62 5.15 28.31
CA PRO A 231 -23.39 6.43 27.64
C PRO A 231 -22.00 7.06 27.87
N ALA A 232 -21.48 6.98 29.10
CA ALA A 232 -20.18 7.55 29.44
C ALA A 232 -18.99 6.95 28.66
N PHE A 233 -19.14 5.73 28.11
CA PHE A 233 -18.13 5.07 27.30
C PHE A 233 -17.79 5.88 26.04
N PHE A 234 -18.82 6.41 25.36
CA PHE A 234 -18.70 7.05 24.04
C PHE A 234 -18.07 8.45 24.04
N LYS A 235 -17.67 8.97 25.20
CA LYS A 235 -17.00 10.26 25.28
C LYS A 235 -15.66 10.21 24.53
N PHE A 236 -15.54 10.95 23.41
CA PHE A 236 -14.39 10.97 22.51
C PHE A 236 -14.04 9.59 21.92
N VAL A 237 -15.05 8.78 21.62
CA VAL A 237 -14.88 7.49 20.95
C VAL A 237 -15.09 7.66 19.46
N THR A 238 -14.13 7.18 18.68
CA THR A 238 -14.25 6.96 17.25
C THR A 238 -14.35 5.47 16.99
N THR A 239 -15.07 5.06 15.95
CA THR A 239 -15.06 3.67 15.50
C THR A 239 -14.05 3.48 14.39
N TRP A 240 -13.69 2.23 14.15
CA TRP A 240 -12.84 1.86 13.04
C TRP A 240 -13.44 2.25 11.68
N SER A 241 -12.62 2.70 10.73
CA SER A 241 -13.08 3.36 9.50
C SER A 241 -12.58 2.76 8.19
N ASP A 242 -11.59 1.86 8.22
CA ASP A 242 -11.09 1.21 7.00
C ASP A 242 -11.54 -0.25 6.90
N TYR A 243 -12.52 -0.48 6.03
CA TYR A 243 -13.12 -1.77 5.75
C TYR A 243 -12.80 -2.27 4.34
N ARG A 244 -11.59 -1.98 3.81
CA ARG A 244 -11.21 -2.37 2.44
C ARG A 244 -10.46 -3.70 2.40
N PRO A 245 -11.06 -4.81 1.91
CA PRO A 245 -10.35 -6.06 1.71
C PRO A 245 -9.63 -6.08 0.35
N LEU A 246 -8.46 -5.44 0.28
CA LEU A 246 -7.68 -5.34 -0.97
C LEU A 246 -7.01 -6.67 -1.35
N THR A 247 -7.12 -7.06 -2.61
CA THR A 247 -6.63 -8.35 -3.13
C THR A 247 -5.11 -8.50 -2.97
N GLY A 248 -4.33 -7.50 -3.37
CA GLY A 248 -2.86 -7.58 -3.28
C GLY A 248 -2.36 -7.63 -1.85
N LYS A 249 -2.98 -6.86 -0.95
CA LYS A 249 -2.65 -6.87 0.49
C LYS A 249 -3.00 -8.22 1.14
N ASN A 250 -4.11 -8.84 0.71
CA ASN A 250 -4.43 -10.19 1.12
C ASN A 250 -3.46 -11.23 0.53
N ALA A 251 -2.92 -11.05 -0.68
CA ALA A 251 -1.90 -11.95 -1.19
C ALA A 251 -0.65 -11.93 -0.29
N TRP A 252 -0.24 -10.73 0.15
CA TRP A 252 0.81 -10.57 1.14
C TRP A 252 0.50 -11.25 2.47
N ALA A 253 -0.67 -10.96 3.05
CA ALA A 253 -1.06 -11.38 4.40
C ALA A 253 -1.45 -12.85 4.51
N GLN A 254 -2.03 -13.44 3.47
CA GLN A 254 -2.51 -14.83 3.49
C GLN A 254 -1.49 -15.81 2.90
N PHE A 255 -0.64 -15.36 1.95
CA PHE A 255 0.31 -16.22 1.26
C PHE A 255 1.77 -15.84 1.55
N ILE A 256 2.19 -14.62 1.20
CA ILE A 256 3.62 -14.30 1.14
C ILE A 256 4.25 -14.28 2.55
N GLY A 257 3.78 -13.40 3.43
CA GLY A 257 4.35 -13.19 4.77
C GLY A 257 4.40 -14.47 5.60
N PRO A 258 3.25 -15.10 5.89
CA PRO A 258 3.20 -16.27 6.75
C PRO A 258 3.96 -17.48 6.19
N LEU A 259 3.86 -17.77 4.89
CA LEU A 259 4.52 -18.95 4.31
C LEU A 259 6.04 -18.77 4.26
N GLN A 260 6.53 -17.57 3.93
CA GLN A 260 7.96 -17.28 3.96
C GLN A 260 8.50 -17.35 5.38
N ALA A 261 7.81 -16.76 6.36
CA ALA A 261 8.20 -16.82 7.76
C ALA A 261 8.25 -18.26 8.29
N GLU A 262 7.22 -19.07 7.98
CA GLU A 262 7.16 -20.50 8.35
C GLU A 262 8.30 -21.29 7.70
N PHE A 263 8.58 -21.05 6.42
CA PHE A 263 9.68 -21.69 5.69
C PHE A 263 11.05 -21.36 6.32
N ILE A 264 11.30 -20.08 6.62
CA ILE A 264 12.55 -19.59 7.23
C ILE A 264 12.77 -20.22 8.61
N LEU A 265 11.75 -20.22 9.47
CA LEU A 265 11.85 -20.69 10.86
C LEU A 265 11.90 -22.21 11.01
N ASN A 266 11.48 -22.96 9.97
CA ASN A 266 11.48 -24.41 9.96
C ASN A 266 12.50 -25.00 8.98
N LYS A 267 13.61 -24.29 8.75
CA LYS A 267 14.77 -24.79 7.97
C LYS A 267 14.38 -25.25 6.56
N GLY A 268 13.52 -24.46 5.90
CA GLY A 268 13.12 -24.70 4.53
C GLY A 268 11.97 -25.69 4.35
N LYS A 269 11.17 -25.94 5.39
CA LYS A 269 9.98 -26.80 5.32
C LYS A 269 8.76 -26.04 5.81
N VAL A 270 7.61 -26.27 5.17
CA VAL A 270 6.31 -25.76 5.64
C VAL A 270 5.44 -26.98 6.01
N PRO A 271 5.27 -27.29 7.30
CA PRO A 271 4.49 -28.45 7.74
C PRO A 271 3.03 -28.39 7.28
N LEU A 272 2.45 -29.54 6.93
CA LEU A 272 1.04 -29.64 6.52
C LEU A 272 0.06 -29.11 7.59
N TYR A 273 0.42 -29.26 8.86
CA TYR A 273 -0.38 -28.81 10.00
C TYR A 273 -0.05 -27.37 10.43
N SER A 274 0.85 -26.68 9.74
CA SER A 274 1.14 -25.28 10.06
C SER A 274 -0.10 -24.42 9.80
N LEU A 275 -0.39 -23.51 10.72
CA LEU A 275 -1.53 -22.61 10.59
C LEU A 275 -1.40 -21.73 9.34
N ALA A 276 -0.16 -21.31 9.01
CA ALA A 276 0.13 -20.52 7.81
C ALA A 276 -0.31 -21.24 6.53
N LEU A 277 0.02 -22.54 6.39
CA LEU A 277 -0.37 -23.31 5.21
C LEU A 277 -1.88 -23.59 5.16
N GLN A 278 -2.50 -23.90 6.31
CA GLN A 278 -3.95 -24.11 6.38
C GLN A 278 -4.73 -22.85 6.01
N ASN A 279 -4.31 -21.70 6.54
CA ASN A 279 -4.89 -20.41 6.19
C ASN A 279 -4.72 -20.13 4.70
N ALA A 280 -3.52 -20.31 4.14
CA ALA A 280 -3.27 -20.13 2.71
C ALA A 280 -4.15 -21.03 1.83
N ILE A 281 -4.33 -22.31 2.16
CA ILE A 281 -5.22 -23.20 1.40
C ILE A 281 -6.69 -22.73 1.46
N ASN A 282 -7.14 -22.29 2.65
CA ASN A 282 -8.51 -21.78 2.83
C ASN A 282 -8.73 -20.47 2.04
N SER A 283 -7.73 -19.59 2.07
CA SER A 283 -7.75 -18.31 1.36
C SER A 283 -7.75 -18.45 -0.16
N LEU A 284 -7.47 -19.62 -0.74
CA LEU A 284 -7.65 -19.81 -2.21
C LEU A 284 -9.07 -19.51 -2.68
N ALA A 285 -10.10 -19.76 -1.84
CA ALA A 285 -11.50 -19.59 -2.24
C ALA A 285 -11.86 -18.15 -2.64
N PRO A 286 -11.56 -17.11 -1.85
CA PRO A 286 -11.85 -15.74 -2.24
C PRO A 286 -11.03 -15.31 -3.47
N PHE A 287 -9.77 -15.73 -3.63
CA PHE A 287 -9.01 -15.41 -4.85
C PHE A 287 -9.65 -16.02 -6.10
N GLU A 288 -10.06 -17.29 -6.07
CA GLU A 288 -10.74 -17.92 -7.21
C GLU A 288 -12.04 -17.21 -7.59
N LEU A 289 -12.78 -16.70 -6.61
CA LEU A 289 -14.01 -15.95 -6.86
C LEU A 289 -13.72 -14.58 -7.48
N MET A 290 -12.59 -13.97 -7.12
CA MET A 290 -12.13 -12.68 -7.62
C MET A 290 -11.47 -12.75 -9.01
N GLN A 291 -11.18 -13.95 -9.51
CA GLN A 291 -10.58 -14.14 -10.82
C GLN A 291 -11.58 -13.86 -11.96
N THR A 292 -11.11 -13.17 -13.00
CA THR A 292 -11.86 -12.81 -14.20
C THR A 292 -11.57 -13.76 -15.37
N GLY A 293 -12.39 -13.71 -16.42
CA GLY A 293 -12.20 -14.47 -17.66
C GLY A 293 -10.91 -14.08 -18.40
N ILE A 294 -10.54 -12.79 -18.40
CA ILE A 294 -9.26 -12.33 -18.97
C ILE A 294 -8.03 -12.83 -18.18
N GLY A 295 -8.22 -13.36 -16.97
CA GLY A 295 -7.15 -13.96 -16.15
C GLY A 295 -6.71 -13.14 -14.94
N ALA A 296 -7.08 -11.86 -14.90
CA ALA A 296 -6.77 -10.95 -13.81
C ALA A 296 -7.59 -11.24 -12.54
N PHE A 297 -7.21 -10.60 -11.44
CA PHE A 297 -7.98 -10.55 -10.20
C PHE A 297 -8.45 -9.12 -9.96
N TYR A 298 -9.72 -8.97 -9.57
CA TYR A 298 -10.27 -7.67 -9.18
C TYR A 298 -9.54 -7.09 -7.97
N PHE A 299 -9.45 -5.77 -7.92
CA PHE A 299 -8.76 -5.00 -6.88
C PHE A 299 -9.34 -5.25 -5.48
N ALA A 300 -10.67 -5.25 -5.37
CA ALA A 300 -11.40 -5.56 -4.14
C ALA A 300 -12.78 -6.14 -4.47
N PRO A 301 -13.40 -6.93 -3.57
CA PRO A 301 -14.81 -7.28 -3.65
C PRO A 301 -15.69 -6.04 -3.84
N LEU A 302 -16.68 -6.14 -4.74
CA LEU A 302 -17.65 -5.06 -4.93
C LEU A 302 -18.43 -4.82 -3.62
N GLY A 303 -18.76 -3.55 -3.37
CA GLY A 303 -19.38 -3.12 -2.12
C GLY A 303 -18.38 -2.79 -1.01
N ALA A 304 -17.08 -3.01 -1.24
CA ALA A 304 -16.04 -2.34 -0.48
C ALA A 304 -16.21 -0.82 -0.62
N GLN A 305 -16.32 -0.14 0.52
CA GLN A 305 -16.40 1.31 0.57
C GLN A 305 -14.98 1.88 0.62
N GLY A 306 -14.65 2.79 -0.29
CA GLY A 306 -13.59 3.77 -0.04
C GLY A 306 -14.10 4.80 0.97
N ILE A 307 -13.19 5.52 1.60
CA ILE A 307 -13.57 6.46 2.66
C ILE A 307 -14.30 7.66 2.05
N GLN A 308 -14.02 7.99 0.78
CA GLN A 308 -14.69 9.07 0.05
C GLN A 308 -15.75 8.59 -0.94
N SER A 309 -15.67 7.35 -1.44
CA SER A 309 -16.64 6.78 -2.39
C SER A 309 -16.49 5.27 -2.56
N PRO A 310 -17.53 4.54 -3.03
CA PRO A 310 -17.42 3.13 -3.38
C PRO A 310 -16.34 2.90 -4.44
N LEU A 311 -15.57 1.81 -4.31
CA LEU A 311 -14.60 1.44 -5.33
C LEU A 311 -15.30 1.13 -6.68
N PRO A 312 -14.76 1.58 -7.82
CA PRO A 312 -15.31 1.27 -9.13
C PRO A 312 -15.47 -0.24 -9.37
N SER A 313 -16.61 -0.64 -9.94
CA SER A 313 -16.82 -2.03 -10.31
C SER A 313 -15.87 -2.45 -11.43
N GLY A 314 -15.28 -3.63 -11.29
CA GLY A 314 -14.42 -4.21 -12.31
C GLY A 314 -12.98 -3.69 -12.32
N GLU A 315 -12.58 -2.89 -11.33
CA GLU A 315 -11.22 -2.36 -11.21
C GLU A 315 -10.20 -3.48 -10.99
N ILE A 316 -9.06 -3.36 -11.69
CA ILE A 316 -7.91 -4.26 -11.60
C ILE A 316 -6.67 -3.42 -11.35
N SER A 317 -5.95 -3.71 -10.25
CA SER A 317 -4.61 -3.20 -9.98
C SER A 317 -3.57 -4.20 -10.46
N ILE A 318 -2.62 -3.76 -11.30
CA ILE A 318 -1.55 -4.61 -11.82
C ILE A 318 -0.52 -4.93 -10.72
N GLU A 319 -0.22 -3.96 -9.82
CA GLU A 319 0.54 -4.20 -8.58
C GLU A 319 -0.02 -5.39 -7.79
N ASP A 320 -1.34 -5.39 -7.58
CA ASP A 320 -2.00 -6.42 -6.78
C ASP A 320 -1.90 -7.79 -7.45
N ASN A 321 -2.01 -7.82 -8.78
CA ASN A 321 -1.88 -9.04 -9.57
C ASN A 321 -0.45 -9.61 -9.53
N PHE A 322 0.60 -8.79 -9.40
CA PHE A 322 1.95 -9.28 -9.12
C PHE A 322 2.10 -9.87 -7.72
N ALA A 323 1.47 -9.27 -6.71
CA ALA A 323 1.42 -9.86 -5.36
C ALA A 323 0.67 -11.20 -5.36
N VAL A 324 -0.45 -11.31 -6.09
CA VAL A 324 -1.20 -12.56 -6.27
C VAL A 324 -0.33 -13.62 -6.96
N LEU A 325 0.38 -13.25 -8.03
CA LEU A 325 1.30 -14.16 -8.73
C LEU A 325 2.32 -14.76 -7.75
N ALA A 326 3.03 -13.90 -7.00
CA ALA A 326 4.01 -14.35 -6.02
C ALA A 326 3.39 -15.22 -4.93
N GLY A 327 2.27 -14.81 -4.35
CA GLY A 327 1.58 -15.57 -3.31
C GLY A 327 1.15 -16.97 -3.77
N LEU A 328 0.51 -17.06 -4.96
CA LEU A 328 0.10 -18.34 -5.55
C LEU A 328 1.29 -19.25 -5.84
N GLN A 329 2.39 -18.68 -6.34
CA GLN A 329 3.58 -19.45 -6.69
C GLN A 329 4.35 -19.91 -5.45
N ILE A 330 4.44 -19.10 -4.40
CA ILE A 330 4.99 -19.51 -3.08
C ILE A 330 4.15 -20.65 -2.52
N LEU A 331 2.82 -20.51 -2.49
CA LEU A 331 1.92 -21.56 -2.00
C LEU A 331 2.04 -22.85 -2.83
N LYS A 332 2.07 -22.75 -4.16
CA LYS A 332 2.27 -23.89 -5.05
C LYS A 332 3.54 -24.64 -4.72
N ASN A 333 4.67 -23.94 -4.59
CA ASN A 333 5.94 -24.55 -4.23
C ASN A 333 5.89 -25.21 -2.85
N CYS A 334 5.32 -24.55 -1.84
CA CYS A 334 5.12 -25.13 -0.50
C CYS A 334 4.31 -26.44 -0.57
N LEU A 335 3.22 -26.46 -1.34
CA LEU A 335 2.36 -27.63 -1.52
C LEU A 335 3.04 -28.76 -2.32
N GLN A 336 3.88 -28.45 -3.30
CA GLN A 336 4.64 -29.47 -4.04
C GLN A 336 5.66 -30.19 -3.16
N HIS A 337 6.19 -29.51 -2.13
CA HIS A 337 7.16 -30.07 -1.18
C HIS A 337 6.53 -30.58 0.12
N THR A 338 5.19 -30.63 0.22
CA THR A 338 4.47 -31.19 1.36
C THR A 338 3.88 -32.56 1.04
N VAL A 339 3.33 -33.24 2.06
CA VAL A 339 2.66 -34.54 1.89
C VAL A 339 1.45 -34.40 0.97
N GLN A 340 1.39 -35.22 -0.08
CA GLN A 340 0.38 -35.15 -1.13
C GLN A 340 -0.97 -35.76 -0.70
N THR A 341 -1.76 -35.00 0.06
CA THR A 341 -3.14 -35.37 0.41
C THR A 341 -4.12 -35.03 -0.72
N ALA A 342 -5.39 -35.43 -0.58
CA ALA A 342 -6.45 -35.01 -1.52
C ALA A 342 -6.62 -33.48 -1.53
N GLN A 343 -6.59 -32.85 -0.35
CA GLN A 343 -6.70 -31.39 -0.20
C GLN A 343 -5.52 -30.67 -0.87
N VAL A 344 -4.29 -31.17 -0.70
CA VAL A 344 -3.08 -30.60 -1.33
C VAL A 344 -3.16 -30.70 -2.86
N ARG A 345 -3.55 -31.87 -3.40
CA ARG A 345 -3.73 -32.04 -4.84
C ARG A 345 -4.84 -31.15 -5.40
N GLN A 346 -5.94 -30.98 -4.66
CA GLN A 346 -7.00 -30.06 -5.04
C GLN A 346 -6.51 -28.61 -5.03
N ALA A 347 -5.80 -28.17 -3.99
CA ALA A 347 -5.22 -26.83 -3.92
C ALA A 347 -4.24 -26.57 -5.08
N LEU A 348 -3.37 -27.52 -5.41
CA LEU A 348 -2.47 -27.43 -6.58
C LEU A 348 -3.25 -27.29 -7.90
N SER A 349 -4.34 -28.04 -8.07
CA SER A 349 -5.20 -27.92 -9.25
C SER A 349 -5.86 -26.54 -9.35
N ARG A 350 -6.35 -26.00 -8.23
CA ARG A 350 -6.97 -24.67 -8.15
C ARG A 350 -5.97 -23.57 -8.50
N ILE A 351 -4.76 -23.64 -7.94
CA ILE A 351 -3.67 -22.71 -8.26
C ILE A 351 -3.29 -22.82 -9.74
N ASN A 352 -3.27 -24.03 -10.31
CA ASN A 352 -2.98 -24.20 -11.74
C ASN A 352 -4.01 -23.49 -12.62
N VAL A 353 -5.31 -23.57 -12.31
CA VAL A 353 -6.35 -22.82 -13.05
C VAL A 353 -6.12 -21.31 -12.91
N MET A 354 -5.83 -20.84 -11.70
CA MET A 354 -5.59 -19.42 -11.46
C MET A 354 -4.37 -18.89 -12.23
N LEU A 355 -3.28 -19.64 -12.30
CA LEU A 355 -2.06 -19.22 -12.99
C LEU A 355 -2.12 -19.40 -14.51
N ASN A 356 -2.59 -20.57 -14.97
CA ASN A 356 -2.43 -21.04 -16.34
C ASN A 356 -3.73 -21.10 -17.15
N GLY A 357 -4.87 -20.80 -16.54
CA GLY A 357 -6.17 -20.84 -17.20
C GLY A 357 -6.88 -22.19 -17.08
N GLY A 358 -8.15 -22.21 -17.49
CA GLY A 358 -9.03 -23.36 -17.41
C GLY A 358 -10.43 -22.98 -16.91
N ARG A 359 -11.21 -23.98 -16.48
CA ARG A 359 -12.55 -23.75 -15.95
C ARG A 359 -12.50 -23.30 -14.49
N THR A 360 -13.05 -22.13 -14.20
CA THR A 360 -13.11 -21.56 -12.84
C THR A 360 -14.15 -22.26 -11.99
N ILE A 361 -14.10 -22.04 -10.66
CA ILE A 361 -15.14 -22.51 -9.73
C ILE A 361 -16.52 -21.92 -10.03
N ARG A 362 -16.57 -20.76 -10.70
CA ARG A 362 -17.79 -20.09 -11.17
C ARG A 362 -18.33 -20.65 -12.49
N GLY A 363 -17.62 -21.63 -13.09
CA GLY A 363 -18.09 -22.40 -14.23
C GLY A 363 -17.72 -21.84 -15.61
N PHE A 364 -17.17 -20.62 -15.70
CA PHE A 364 -16.66 -20.03 -16.93
C PHE A 364 -15.17 -20.34 -17.16
N ASN A 365 -14.64 -20.03 -18.35
CA ASN A 365 -13.22 -20.22 -18.65
C ASN A 365 -12.43 -18.94 -18.36
N THR A 366 -11.29 -19.09 -17.69
CA THR A 366 -10.30 -18.02 -17.53
C THR A 366 -9.06 -18.31 -18.36
N LEU A 367 -8.44 -17.26 -18.89
CA LEU A 367 -7.14 -17.34 -19.56
C LEU A 367 -5.97 -17.56 -18.58
N GLY A 368 -6.19 -17.30 -17.28
CA GLY A 368 -5.16 -17.41 -16.24
C GLY A 368 -4.30 -16.15 -16.11
N LEU A 369 -3.74 -15.97 -14.91
CA LEU A 369 -2.99 -14.78 -14.52
C LEU A 369 -1.76 -14.53 -15.40
N LEU A 370 -1.01 -15.58 -15.75
CA LEU A 370 0.18 -15.43 -16.59
C LEU A 370 -0.19 -14.92 -17.99
N SER A 371 -1.30 -15.42 -18.56
CA SER A 371 -1.82 -14.91 -19.84
C SER A 371 -2.21 -13.45 -19.75
N PHE A 372 -2.87 -13.03 -18.68
CA PHE A 372 -3.22 -11.62 -18.46
C PHE A 372 -1.98 -10.73 -18.37
N LEU A 373 -0.99 -11.10 -17.55
CA LEU A 373 0.24 -10.32 -17.39
C LEU A 373 1.04 -10.22 -18.70
N PHE A 374 1.01 -11.26 -19.53
CA PHE A 374 1.66 -11.28 -20.84
C PHE A 374 0.92 -10.45 -21.90
N ASN A 375 -0.41 -10.58 -21.98
CA ASN A 375 -1.20 -10.01 -23.07
C ASN A 375 -1.81 -8.64 -22.76
N GLY A 376 -1.99 -8.30 -21.48
CA GLY A 376 -2.79 -7.14 -21.05
C GLY A 376 -2.08 -6.12 -20.18
N ALA A 377 -1.10 -6.55 -19.39
CA ALA A 377 -0.50 -5.68 -18.37
C ALA A 377 0.69 -4.86 -18.88
N TYR A 378 1.37 -5.32 -19.93
CA TYR A 378 2.58 -4.66 -20.45
C TYR A 378 2.25 -3.66 -21.55
N ASP A 379 2.69 -2.41 -21.37
CA ASP A 379 2.63 -1.38 -22.40
C ASP A 379 3.89 -1.46 -23.26
N SER A 380 3.77 -2.13 -24.41
CA SER A 380 4.89 -2.26 -25.35
C SER A 380 5.37 -0.93 -25.93
N ASN A 381 4.53 0.12 -25.97
CA ASN A 381 4.90 1.41 -26.53
C ASN A 381 5.82 2.15 -25.55
N ASN A 382 5.44 2.19 -24.28
CA ASN A 382 6.22 2.85 -23.24
C ASN A 382 7.32 1.94 -22.65
N GLY A 383 7.23 0.62 -22.85
CA GLY A 383 8.20 -0.36 -22.36
C GLY A 383 8.13 -0.61 -20.85
N ILE A 384 6.96 -0.40 -20.24
CA ILE A 384 6.68 -0.56 -18.81
C ILE A 384 5.36 -1.31 -18.60
N PHE A 385 5.14 -1.83 -17.40
CA PHE A 385 3.84 -2.32 -17.00
C PHE A 385 2.90 -1.16 -16.67
N LEU A 386 1.66 -1.30 -17.12
CA LEU A 386 0.52 -0.45 -16.76
C LEU A 386 0.19 -0.62 -15.27
N THR A 387 -0.49 0.35 -14.67
CA THR A 387 -0.81 0.32 -13.24
C THR A 387 -2.17 -0.27 -12.95
N HIS A 388 -3.18 0.04 -13.76
CA HIS A 388 -4.54 -0.44 -13.57
C HIS A 388 -5.36 -0.43 -14.86
N GLY A 389 -6.61 -0.84 -14.74
CA GLY A 389 -7.63 -0.80 -15.79
C GLY A 389 -8.92 -1.44 -15.29
N THR A 390 -9.84 -1.69 -16.20
CA THR A 390 -11.16 -2.27 -15.86
C THR A 390 -11.51 -3.49 -16.71
N ALA A 391 -12.27 -4.40 -16.12
CA ALA A 391 -12.92 -5.53 -16.79
C ALA A 391 -14.29 -5.78 -16.17
N SER A 392 -15.34 -5.20 -16.75
CA SER A 392 -16.67 -5.18 -16.11
C SER A 392 -17.42 -6.50 -16.18
N THR A 393 -17.07 -7.41 -17.10
CA THR A 393 -17.77 -8.68 -17.32
C THR A 393 -16.93 -9.84 -16.77
N PRO A 394 -17.28 -10.42 -15.60
CA PRO A 394 -16.39 -11.38 -14.95
C PRO A 394 -16.02 -12.61 -15.77
N SER A 395 -16.89 -13.06 -16.68
CA SER A 395 -16.68 -14.23 -17.53
C SER A 395 -16.04 -13.93 -18.90
N SER A 396 -15.90 -12.67 -19.28
CA SER A 396 -15.35 -12.29 -20.58
C SER A 396 -13.85 -12.54 -20.63
N THR A 397 -13.36 -13.00 -21.77
CA THR A 397 -11.93 -13.20 -22.05
C THR A 397 -11.33 -12.08 -22.90
N ASN A 398 -12.11 -11.04 -23.20
CA ASN A 398 -11.73 -9.96 -24.10
C ASN A 398 -12.39 -8.62 -23.76
N ASP A 399 -12.59 -8.32 -22.48
CA ASP A 399 -13.14 -7.04 -22.00
C ASP A 399 -12.12 -6.17 -21.26
N TRP A 400 -10.82 -6.44 -21.43
CA TRP A 400 -9.78 -5.67 -20.75
C TRP A 400 -9.70 -4.25 -21.32
N GLN A 401 -9.80 -3.28 -20.43
CA GLN A 401 -9.65 -1.87 -20.74
C GLN A 401 -8.50 -1.30 -19.88
N PRO A 402 -7.26 -1.35 -20.38
CA PRO A 402 -6.14 -0.78 -19.65
C PRO A 402 -6.30 0.73 -19.48
N ASP A 403 -5.83 1.27 -18.36
CA ASP A 403 -5.55 2.69 -18.27
C ASP A 403 -4.16 2.96 -18.84
N THR A 404 -4.12 3.64 -19.99
CA THR A 404 -2.89 3.97 -20.72
C THR A 404 -2.33 5.33 -20.35
N SER A 405 -2.50 5.77 -19.09
CA SER A 405 -2.04 7.07 -18.57
C SER A 405 -0.87 6.89 -17.58
N PRO A 406 0.29 6.32 -17.98
CA PRO A 406 1.23 5.72 -17.04
C PRO A 406 1.99 6.74 -16.20
N ARG A 407 2.17 7.98 -16.73
CA ARG A 407 2.92 9.05 -16.06
C ARG A 407 2.21 9.60 -14.83
N ALA A 408 0.88 9.68 -14.87
CA ALA A 408 0.07 10.27 -13.80
C ALA A 408 -0.29 9.27 -12.69
N SER A 409 -0.01 7.98 -12.88
CA SER A 409 -0.49 6.95 -11.95
C SER A 409 0.44 6.78 -10.76
N PHE A 410 -0.11 6.86 -9.54
CA PHE A 410 0.63 6.84 -8.28
C PHE A 410 1.39 5.52 -8.01
N THR A 411 0.96 4.37 -8.53
CA THR A 411 1.57 3.06 -8.21
C THR A 411 2.55 2.56 -9.28
N VAL A 412 2.87 3.36 -10.28
CA VAL A 412 3.66 2.92 -11.45
C VAL A 412 5.07 2.48 -11.08
N VAL A 413 5.75 3.16 -10.15
CA VAL A 413 7.08 2.75 -9.69
C VAL A 413 6.99 1.38 -9.06
N SER A 414 6.10 1.23 -8.08
CA SER A 414 5.99 0.01 -7.32
C SER A 414 5.48 -1.17 -8.17
N THR A 415 4.51 -0.94 -9.07
CA THR A 415 4.04 -1.92 -10.06
C THR A 415 5.18 -2.52 -10.87
N ASN A 416 6.08 -1.68 -11.38
CA ASN A 416 7.20 -2.12 -12.21
C ASN A 416 8.32 -2.79 -11.39
N LEU A 417 8.57 -2.33 -10.16
CA LEU A 417 9.50 -2.99 -9.24
C LEU A 417 9.01 -4.37 -8.81
N TRP A 418 7.71 -4.52 -8.55
CA TRP A 418 7.11 -5.82 -8.26
C TRP A 418 7.05 -6.72 -9.47
N ALA A 419 6.85 -6.19 -10.67
CA ALA A 419 6.96 -6.96 -11.90
C ALA A 419 8.33 -7.65 -11.99
N ILE A 420 9.41 -6.87 -11.84
CA ILE A 420 10.79 -7.41 -11.84
C ILE A 420 10.96 -8.42 -10.70
N SER A 421 10.48 -8.10 -9.51
CA SER A 421 10.66 -8.96 -8.33
C SER A 421 9.85 -10.26 -8.40
N ALA A 422 8.67 -10.28 -9.03
CA ALA A 422 7.73 -11.41 -9.05
C ALA A 422 7.85 -12.28 -10.31
N LEU A 423 8.00 -11.67 -11.50
CA LEU A 423 8.24 -12.42 -12.74
C LEU A 423 9.71 -12.86 -12.87
N GLY A 424 10.63 -12.03 -12.37
CA GLY A 424 12.05 -12.13 -12.64
C GLY A 424 12.44 -11.49 -13.96
N ALA A 425 13.68 -11.01 -14.03
CA ALA A 425 14.24 -10.40 -15.23
C ALA A 425 14.27 -11.40 -16.41
N GLU A 426 14.51 -12.68 -16.12
CA GLU A 426 14.52 -13.78 -17.08
C GLU A 426 13.20 -13.88 -17.84
N THR A 427 12.09 -13.83 -17.11
CA THR A 427 10.75 -13.99 -17.68
C THR A 427 10.35 -12.76 -18.47
N ILE A 428 10.61 -11.57 -17.93
CA ILE A 428 10.31 -10.30 -18.62
C ILE A 428 11.06 -10.23 -19.95
N ASP A 429 12.36 -10.53 -19.97
CA ASP A 429 13.16 -10.51 -21.20
C ASP A 429 12.70 -11.58 -22.20
N ARG A 430 12.35 -12.77 -21.72
CA ARG A 430 11.82 -13.84 -22.59
C ARG A 430 10.47 -13.47 -23.19
N TRP A 431 9.61 -12.78 -22.45
CA TRP A 431 8.26 -12.42 -22.89
C TRP A 431 8.25 -11.21 -23.81
N PHE A 432 9.00 -10.17 -23.47
CA PHE A 432 8.88 -8.86 -24.11
C PHE A 432 10.12 -8.45 -24.90
N GLY A 433 11.14 -9.31 -24.96
CA GLY A 433 12.37 -9.11 -25.70
C GLY A 433 13.57 -8.85 -24.78
N ARG A 434 14.75 -9.25 -25.25
CA ARG A 434 16.02 -9.07 -24.53
C ARG A 434 16.22 -7.60 -24.15
N GLY A 435 16.54 -7.35 -22.88
CA GLY A 435 16.73 -6.01 -22.31
C GLY A 435 15.44 -5.30 -21.88
N ALA A 436 14.27 -5.95 -21.97
CA ALA A 436 13.01 -5.35 -21.52
C ALA A 436 13.03 -5.06 -20.00
N ALA A 437 13.56 -5.97 -19.19
CA ALA A 437 13.67 -5.76 -17.73
C ALA A 437 14.60 -4.58 -17.39
N LEU A 438 15.70 -4.44 -18.13
CA LEU A 438 16.60 -3.29 -18.02
C LEU A 438 15.90 -1.97 -18.42
N LYS A 439 15.14 -1.96 -19.51
CA LYS A 439 14.39 -0.77 -19.96
C LYS A 439 13.35 -0.33 -18.92
N ILE A 440 12.67 -1.28 -18.27
CA ILE A 440 11.76 -0.99 -17.16
C ILE A 440 12.52 -0.28 -16.03
N TRP A 441 13.64 -0.85 -15.58
CA TRP A 441 14.48 -0.24 -14.54
C TRP A 441 14.90 1.18 -14.92
N GLN A 442 15.45 1.38 -16.12
CA GLN A 442 15.91 2.69 -16.58
C GLN A 442 14.78 3.73 -16.58
N THR A 443 13.57 3.33 -16.99
CA THR A 443 12.40 4.22 -16.98
C THR A 443 11.99 4.59 -15.56
N VAL A 444 11.92 3.61 -14.65
CA VAL A 444 11.59 3.83 -13.24
C VAL A 444 12.66 4.67 -12.55
N ARG A 445 13.93 4.37 -12.76
CA ARG A 445 15.08 5.11 -12.24
C ARG A 445 15.04 6.58 -12.65
N ASN A 446 14.92 6.84 -13.94
CA ASN A 446 15.08 8.20 -14.47
C ASN A 446 13.90 9.11 -14.11
N ASN A 447 12.69 8.56 -14.03
CA ASN A 447 11.48 9.36 -13.82
C ASN A 447 10.92 9.25 -12.40
N GLY A 448 10.96 8.06 -11.81
CA GLY A 448 10.52 7.78 -10.44
C GLY A 448 11.61 7.91 -9.37
N GLY A 449 12.87 8.15 -9.77
CA GLY A 449 13.98 8.36 -8.84
C GLY A 449 13.84 9.61 -7.99
N TYR A 450 14.42 9.57 -6.79
CA TYR A 450 14.69 10.75 -5.98
C TYR A 450 16.20 10.98 -6.05
N PHE A 451 16.59 12.10 -6.67
CA PHE A 451 17.99 12.44 -6.85
C PHE A 451 18.37 13.61 -5.95
N ASN A 452 19.52 13.50 -5.28
CA ASN A 452 20.12 14.61 -4.56
C ASN A 452 21.57 14.78 -5.02
N ASN A 453 21.94 16.01 -5.42
CA ASN A 453 23.25 16.32 -6.01
C ASN A 453 23.67 15.39 -7.17
N GLY A 454 22.70 14.90 -7.96
CA GLY A 454 22.93 14.00 -9.08
C GLY A 454 23.07 12.51 -8.72
N GLU A 455 23.05 12.17 -7.43
CA GLU A 455 23.07 10.78 -6.96
C GLU A 455 21.65 10.24 -6.75
N LEU A 456 21.43 8.97 -7.08
CA LEU A 456 20.16 8.30 -6.87
C LEU A 456 20.03 7.88 -5.40
N TRP A 457 19.26 8.65 -4.64
CA TRP A 457 19.07 8.41 -3.20
C TRP A 457 17.97 7.39 -2.92
N GLY A 458 16.90 7.42 -3.70
CA GLY A 458 15.76 6.55 -3.51
C GLY A 458 14.74 6.64 -4.63
N LEU A 459 13.54 6.11 -4.40
CA LEU A 459 12.44 6.11 -5.36
C LEU A 459 11.17 6.67 -4.71
N GLY A 460 10.37 7.39 -5.50
CA GLY A 460 9.04 7.86 -5.13
C GLY A 460 7.94 6.89 -5.57
N TYR A 461 6.70 7.37 -5.63
CA TYR A 461 5.54 6.55 -5.96
C TYR A 461 5.21 6.56 -7.46
N SER A 462 5.24 7.74 -8.08
CA SER A 462 4.88 7.92 -9.49
C SER A 462 6.10 8.14 -10.40
N LEU A 463 5.88 8.17 -11.72
CA LEU A 463 6.92 8.60 -12.68
C LEU A 463 7.06 10.13 -12.76
N ASN A 464 6.30 10.92 -11.99
CA ASN A 464 6.47 12.37 -11.89
C ASN A 464 7.46 12.78 -10.79
N ASN A 465 8.12 11.82 -10.14
CA ASN A 465 8.97 12.10 -8.99
C ASN A 465 10.22 12.93 -9.32
N ASN A 466 10.76 12.79 -10.53
CA ASN A 466 11.98 13.44 -11.01
C ASN A 466 11.80 14.25 -12.30
N VAL A 467 10.56 14.45 -12.76
CA VAL A 467 10.27 15.07 -14.05
C VAL A 467 9.13 16.08 -13.94
N GLY A 468 9.05 16.98 -14.92
CA GLY A 468 8.08 18.07 -14.91
C GLY A 468 8.64 19.36 -14.31
N SER A 469 7.85 20.43 -14.36
CA SER A 469 8.22 21.73 -13.79
C SER A 469 8.23 21.74 -12.26
N GLN A 470 7.52 20.80 -11.64
CA GLN A 470 7.43 20.61 -10.20
C GLN A 470 7.48 19.09 -9.89
N PRO A 471 8.68 18.50 -9.86
CA PRO A 471 8.83 17.08 -9.53
C PRO A 471 8.33 16.80 -8.12
N GLU A 472 7.65 15.67 -7.91
CA GLU A 472 7.10 15.30 -6.59
C GLU A 472 8.18 15.27 -5.51
N SER A 473 9.43 14.90 -5.88
CA SER A 473 10.61 14.97 -5.02
C SER A 473 10.40 14.28 -3.67
N ILE A 474 9.87 13.06 -3.71
CA ILE A 474 9.65 12.21 -2.54
C ILE A 474 10.49 10.94 -2.62
N MET A 475 11.06 10.56 -1.48
CA MET A 475 11.71 9.28 -1.27
C MET A 475 10.83 8.42 -0.36
N ALA A 476 10.35 7.29 -0.87
CA ALA A 476 9.50 6.36 -0.15
C ALA A 476 10.27 5.07 0.21
N ALA A 477 10.17 4.62 1.45
CA ALA A 477 11.00 3.53 1.96
C ALA A 477 10.69 2.19 1.27
N ALA A 478 9.40 1.86 1.07
CA ALA A 478 9.02 0.60 0.44
C ALA A 478 9.45 0.54 -1.04
N GLN A 479 9.32 1.64 -1.77
CA GLN A 479 9.75 1.74 -3.16
C GLN A 479 11.27 1.69 -3.29
N THR A 480 11.99 2.38 -2.42
CA THR A 480 13.46 2.32 -2.35
C THR A 480 13.94 0.91 -2.01
N GLY A 481 13.32 0.26 -1.01
CA GLY A 481 13.59 -1.12 -0.65
C GLY A 481 13.30 -2.11 -1.79
N GLY A 482 12.17 -1.94 -2.47
CA GLY A 482 11.80 -2.72 -3.65
C GLY A 482 12.75 -2.52 -4.82
N ALA A 483 13.30 -1.32 -4.99
CA ALA A 483 14.28 -1.01 -6.04
C ALA A 483 15.61 -1.74 -5.81
N ILE A 484 16.12 -1.75 -4.57
CA ILE A 484 17.32 -2.51 -4.21
C ILE A 484 17.10 -4.01 -4.49
N ASN A 485 15.93 -4.55 -4.16
CA ASN A 485 15.57 -5.94 -4.45
C ASN A 485 15.46 -6.24 -5.96
N ALA A 486 14.85 -5.35 -6.73
CA ALA A 486 14.74 -5.48 -8.18
C ALA A 486 16.14 -5.42 -8.85
N LEU A 487 17.00 -4.48 -8.43
CA LEU A 487 18.38 -4.37 -8.89
C LEU A 487 19.20 -5.61 -8.56
N ASN A 488 19.07 -6.15 -7.34
CA ASN A 488 19.69 -7.43 -6.97
C ASN A 488 19.33 -8.54 -7.97
N SER A 489 18.07 -8.60 -8.41
CA SER A 489 17.59 -9.59 -9.37
C SER A 489 18.12 -9.34 -10.79
N LEU A 490 18.14 -8.07 -11.24
CA LEU A 490 18.68 -7.69 -12.55
C LEU A 490 20.18 -7.94 -12.66
N ILE A 491 20.95 -7.56 -11.65
CA ILE A 491 22.40 -7.76 -11.60
C ILE A 491 22.71 -9.26 -11.64
N ASP A 492 22.01 -10.07 -10.83
CA ASP A 492 22.21 -11.52 -10.81
C ASP A 492 21.95 -12.17 -12.18
N PHE A 493 20.89 -11.74 -12.88
CA PHE A 493 20.53 -12.26 -14.19
C PHE A 493 21.50 -11.82 -15.31
N TYR A 494 21.86 -10.54 -15.37
CA TYR A 494 22.69 -10.02 -16.46
C TYR A 494 24.19 -10.22 -16.25
N ARG A 495 24.63 -10.64 -15.06
CA ARG A 495 26.03 -10.91 -14.77
C ARG A 495 26.60 -11.97 -15.70
N GLY A 496 27.67 -11.61 -16.43
CA GLY A 496 28.30 -12.49 -17.42
C GLY A 496 27.57 -12.56 -18.76
N SER A 497 26.54 -11.73 -18.97
CA SER A 497 25.93 -11.49 -20.28
C SER A 497 26.64 -10.35 -21.03
N GLU A 498 26.23 -10.06 -22.27
CA GLU A 498 26.73 -8.90 -23.03
C GLU A 498 26.16 -7.55 -22.56
N ILE A 499 25.15 -7.57 -21.67
CA ILE A 499 24.58 -6.35 -21.09
C ILE A 499 25.47 -5.91 -19.93
N ASP A 500 25.99 -4.68 -20.01
CA ASP A 500 26.78 -4.09 -18.95
C ASP A 500 25.92 -3.82 -17.72
N VAL A 501 26.35 -4.34 -16.57
CA VAL A 501 25.67 -4.20 -15.28
C VAL A 501 26.28 -3.09 -14.42
N THR A 502 27.32 -2.40 -14.88
CA THR A 502 28.04 -1.38 -14.10
C THR A 502 27.10 -0.29 -13.59
N ASP A 503 26.18 0.20 -14.44
CA ASP A 503 25.18 1.20 -14.04
C ASP A 503 24.21 0.65 -12.99
N LEU A 504 23.81 -0.62 -13.10
CA LEU A 504 22.93 -1.27 -12.11
C LEU A 504 23.63 -1.45 -10.77
N GLU A 505 24.91 -1.84 -10.78
CA GLU A 505 25.73 -1.98 -9.57
C GLU A 505 25.98 -0.61 -8.92
N SER A 506 26.21 0.43 -9.72
CA SER A 506 26.34 1.81 -9.25
C SER A 506 25.03 2.33 -8.63
N ASP A 507 23.90 2.12 -9.30
CA ASP A 507 22.58 2.50 -8.78
C ASP A 507 22.28 1.77 -7.46
N GLN A 508 22.56 0.46 -7.40
CA GLN A 508 22.37 -0.31 -6.18
C GLN A 508 23.23 0.22 -5.03
N ALA A 509 24.51 0.49 -5.29
CA ALA A 509 25.41 1.01 -4.30
C ALA A 509 24.95 2.39 -3.80
N SER A 510 24.53 3.27 -4.71
CA SER A 510 24.01 4.61 -4.39
C SER A 510 22.75 4.53 -3.52
N LEU A 511 21.78 3.67 -3.88
CA LEU A 511 20.58 3.44 -3.08
C LEU A 511 20.91 2.91 -1.68
N LYS A 512 21.78 1.90 -1.56
CA LYS A 512 22.17 1.33 -0.27
C LYS A 512 22.90 2.35 0.61
N LEU A 513 23.75 3.19 0.01
CA LEU A 513 24.49 4.24 0.71
C LEU A 513 23.55 5.35 1.22
N ASN A 514 22.53 5.69 0.44
CA ASN A 514 21.67 6.85 0.70
C ASN A 514 20.34 6.51 1.39
N PHE A 515 19.91 5.25 1.43
CA PHE A 515 18.72 4.83 2.19
C PHE A 515 18.78 5.28 3.66
N PRO A 516 19.91 5.20 4.39
CA PRO A 516 20.02 5.67 5.77
C PRO A 516 19.61 7.12 6.01
N HIS A 517 19.54 7.99 4.99
CA HIS A 517 18.98 9.34 5.15
C HIS A 517 17.51 9.31 5.59
N LEU A 518 16.75 8.25 5.33
CA LEU A 518 15.41 8.04 5.89
C LEU A 518 15.41 7.49 7.32
N ARG A 519 16.56 7.21 7.92
CA ARG A 519 16.64 6.74 9.32
C ARG A 519 16.32 7.90 10.25
N ASN A 520 15.51 7.65 11.27
CA ASN A 520 14.90 8.69 12.10
C ASN A 520 15.93 9.63 12.77
N ASP A 521 17.08 9.10 13.17
CA ASP A 521 18.19 9.85 13.76
C ASP A 521 19.02 10.67 12.76
N LEU A 522 18.97 10.34 11.47
CA LEU A 522 19.72 11.01 10.39
C LEU A 522 18.85 11.95 9.55
N TYR A 523 17.53 11.79 9.60
CA TYR A 523 16.58 12.43 8.71
C TYR A 523 16.64 13.97 8.71
N LEU A 524 16.75 14.59 9.88
CA LEU A 524 16.77 16.05 9.98
C LEU A 524 18.04 16.67 9.37
N ASP A 525 19.14 15.92 9.31
CA ASP A 525 20.40 16.36 8.74
C ASP A 525 20.47 16.07 7.22
N ALA A 526 19.58 15.22 6.72
CA ALA A 526 19.49 14.87 5.30
C ALA A 526 18.92 15.99 4.41
N ASN A 527 18.23 16.98 5.00
CA ASN A 527 17.68 18.16 4.32
C ASN A 527 16.82 17.83 3.09
N PHE A 528 15.87 16.91 3.23
CA PHE A 528 14.91 16.61 2.16
C PHE A 528 14.09 17.85 1.77
N VAL A 529 13.73 17.93 0.49
CA VAL A 529 12.80 18.95 -0.03
C VAL A 529 11.45 18.78 0.68
N ASP A 530 10.91 19.88 1.21
CA ASP A 530 9.67 19.93 1.99
C ASP A 530 9.64 18.96 3.19
N SER A 531 10.81 18.70 3.80
CA SER A 531 10.93 17.87 5.00
C SER A 531 10.09 18.44 6.15
N THR A 532 9.50 17.55 6.95
CA THR A 532 8.86 17.92 8.23
C THR A 532 9.81 18.77 9.08
N PRO A 533 9.36 19.96 9.54
CA PRO A 533 10.16 20.83 10.42
C PRO A 533 10.56 20.14 11.73
N ARG A 534 11.71 20.53 12.28
CA ARG A 534 12.33 19.91 13.47
C ARG A 534 11.39 19.92 14.68
N GLU A 535 10.65 21.00 14.86
CA GLU A 535 9.69 21.21 15.96
C GLU A 535 8.48 20.27 15.91
N PHE A 536 8.18 19.67 14.75
CA PHE A 536 7.07 18.73 14.57
C PHE A 536 7.56 17.30 14.33
N PHE A 537 8.87 17.07 14.31
CA PHE A 537 9.45 15.77 14.00
C PHE A 537 9.36 14.80 15.19
N ILE A 538 8.75 13.63 14.96
CA ILE A 538 8.62 12.58 15.97
C ILE A 538 9.91 11.77 16.04
N ALA A 539 10.74 12.05 17.03
CA ALA A 539 11.98 11.31 17.28
C ALA A 539 11.70 9.93 17.92
N VAL A 540 12.36 8.90 17.42
CA VAL A 540 12.38 7.56 18.00
C VAL A 540 13.36 7.54 19.16
N PRO A 541 12.93 7.20 20.39
CA PRO A 541 13.85 7.12 21.52
C PRO A 541 14.89 6.02 21.30
N PRO A 542 16.19 6.26 21.56
CA PRO A 542 17.23 5.23 21.39
C PRO A 542 17.00 3.96 22.21
N SER A 543 16.25 4.06 23.31
CA SER A 543 15.91 2.92 24.18
C SER A 543 15.02 1.87 23.53
N ILE A 544 14.35 2.20 22.42
CA ILE A 544 13.53 1.27 21.66
C ILE A 544 14.17 0.90 20.32
N GLY A 545 15.44 1.22 20.09
CA GLY A 545 16.12 0.93 18.82
C GLY A 545 16.05 2.10 17.82
N GLN A 546 16.17 1.77 16.52
CA GLN A 546 16.13 2.73 15.42
C GLN A 546 15.09 2.32 14.38
N ALA A 547 14.62 3.31 13.61
CA ALA A 547 13.66 3.06 12.56
C ALA A 547 13.84 3.97 11.36
N TYR A 548 13.46 3.44 10.20
CA TYR A 548 13.31 4.19 8.97
C TYR A 548 11.90 4.78 8.90
N LEU A 549 11.82 6.01 8.40
CA LEU A 549 10.56 6.69 8.13
C LEU A 549 9.84 6.05 6.94
N TYR A 550 8.52 6.18 6.90
CA TYR A 550 7.72 5.70 5.78
C TYR A 550 8.05 6.43 4.47
N ALA A 551 8.21 7.75 4.54
CA ALA A 551 8.63 8.60 3.43
C ALA A 551 9.38 9.86 3.91
N SER A 552 10.01 10.57 2.97
CA SER A 552 10.79 11.78 3.23
C SER A 552 9.96 13.04 3.48
N LYS A 553 8.68 13.05 3.09
CA LYS A 553 7.75 14.16 3.34
C LYS A 553 6.31 13.67 3.38
N ARG A 554 5.41 14.55 3.83
CA ARG A 554 3.98 14.31 3.68
C ARG A 554 3.61 14.33 2.20
N PHE A 555 2.87 13.33 1.74
CA PHE A 555 2.48 13.24 0.33
C PHE A 555 1.14 12.51 0.18
N PRO A 556 0.19 13.05 -0.59
CA PRO A 556 -1.11 12.42 -0.78
C PRO A 556 -0.98 11.11 -1.57
N ILE A 557 -1.60 10.05 -1.06
CA ILE A 557 -1.65 8.76 -1.73
C ILE A 557 -3.13 8.38 -1.95
N PRO A 558 -3.50 7.65 -3.02
CA PRO A 558 -4.89 7.42 -3.44
C PRO A 558 -5.62 6.38 -2.58
N PHE A 559 -5.33 6.37 -1.27
CA PHE A 559 -5.87 5.43 -0.30
C PHE A 559 -6.50 6.13 0.90
N ASP A 560 -6.92 7.39 0.74
CA ASP A 560 -7.62 8.16 1.78
C ASP A 560 -6.79 8.35 3.07
N TRP A 561 -5.45 8.36 2.94
CA TRP A 561 -4.49 8.83 3.94
C TRP A 561 -3.24 9.30 3.22
N ASN A 562 -2.22 9.78 3.95
CA ASN A 562 -1.01 10.35 3.36
C ASN A 562 0.22 9.49 3.67
N ALA A 563 1.19 9.46 2.77
CA ALA A 563 2.55 9.14 3.16
C ALA A 563 3.02 10.19 4.18
N ASN A 564 3.74 9.74 5.22
CA ASN A 564 4.09 10.57 6.36
C ASN A 564 5.54 10.35 6.76
N THR A 565 6.15 11.33 7.42
CA THR A 565 7.52 11.24 7.96
C THR A 565 7.53 10.57 9.33
N ILE A 566 6.91 9.40 9.41
CA ILE A 566 6.71 8.66 10.65
C ILE A 566 7.44 7.32 10.54
N ALA A 567 8.11 6.91 11.62
CA ALA A 567 8.81 5.64 11.71
C ALA A 567 7.89 4.45 11.43
N SER A 568 8.30 3.55 10.53
CA SER A 568 7.46 2.48 10.00
C SER A 568 8.09 1.09 10.14
N VAL A 569 7.30 0.12 10.59
CA VAL A 569 7.74 -1.29 10.65
C VAL A 569 8.00 -1.87 9.25
N ASN A 570 7.27 -1.40 8.23
CA ASN A 570 7.45 -1.85 6.85
C ASN A 570 8.78 -1.36 6.26
N ALA A 571 9.15 -0.11 6.56
CA ALA A 571 10.43 0.45 6.14
C ALA A 571 11.60 -0.37 6.72
N ASN A 572 11.58 -0.65 8.03
CA ASN A 572 12.57 -1.51 8.68
C ASN A 572 12.58 -2.92 8.07
N ALA A 573 11.41 -3.50 7.80
CA ALA A 573 11.31 -4.83 7.22
C ALA A 573 11.98 -4.91 5.84
N TRP A 574 11.82 -3.90 4.98
CA TRP A 574 12.50 -3.83 3.69
C TRP A 574 14.03 -3.74 3.81
N VAL A 575 14.53 -2.93 4.75
CA VAL A 575 15.98 -2.84 5.01
C VAL A 575 16.52 -4.20 5.46
N ILE A 576 15.82 -4.89 6.37
CA ILE A 576 16.22 -6.21 6.85
C ILE A 576 16.17 -7.27 5.74
N MET A 577 15.11 -7.31 4.93
CA MET A 577 15.02 -8.24 3.79
C MET A 577 16.16 -8.01 2.81
N ASN A 578 16.48 -6.75 2.47
CA ASN A 578 17.58 -6.41 1.57
C ASN A 578 18.96 -6.74 2.14
N ASN A 579 19.18 -6.53 3.45
CA ASN A 579 20.43 -6.91 4.11
C ASN A 579 20.71 -8.41 4.02
N PHE A 580 19.66 -9.23 4.01
CA PHE A 580 19.75 -10.68 3.87
C PHE A 580 19.50 -11.19 2.44
N ASP A 581 19.56 -10.30 1.45
CA ASP A 581 19.39 -10.61 0.02
C ASP A 581 18.10 -11.41 -0.28
N PHE A 582 17.04 -11.11 0.47
CA PHE A 582 15.80 -11.86 0.45
C PHE A 582 14.75 -11.18 -0.44
N ASN A 583 14.41 -11.80 -1.56
CA ASN A 583 13.32 -11.34 -2.42
C ASN A 583 11.97 -11.93 -1.94
N PRO A 584 11.09 -11.14 -1.31
CA PRO A 584 9.86 -11.68 -0.72
C PRO A 584 8.90 -12.27 -1.76
N PHE A 585 9.01 -11.89 -3.03
CA PHE A 585 8.14 -12.33 -4.11
C PHE A 585 8.48 -13.72 -4.66
N GLN A 586 9.67 -14.24 -4.35
CA GLN A 586 10.14 -15.51 -4.87
C GLN A 586 10.11 -16.57 -3.79
N TYR A 587 9.70 -17.81 -4.13
CA TYR A 587 9.79 -18.93 -3.21
C TYR A 587 11.22 -19.07 -2.70
N THR A 588 11.37 -19.28 -1.38
CA THR A 588 12.65 -19.31 -0.65
C THR A 588 13.44 -18.00 -0.61
N GLY A 589 12.90 -16.89 -1.10
CA GLY A 589 13.59 -15.59 -1.10
C GLY A 589 14.66 -15.41 -2.17
N LYS A 590 14.71 -16.29 -3.18
CA LYS A 590 15.75 -16.27 -4.22
C LYS A 590 15.65 -15.05 -5.13
N ARG A 591 16.76 -14.60 -5.72
CA ARG A 591 16.80 -13.47 -6.65
C ARG A 591 16.24 -13.83 -8.04
N THR A 592 16.61 -14.99 -8.56
CA THR A 592 16.16 -15.49 -9.86
C THR A 592 14.66 -15.70 -9.90
N GLY A 593 14.01 -15.31 -11.00
CA GLY A 593 12.59 -15.56 -11.21
C GLY A 593 12.22 -17.04 -11.25
N GLU A 594 10.93 -17.32 -11.10
CA GLU A 594 10.39 -18.63 -11.43
C GLU A 594 10.33 -18.82 -12.95
N ASN A 595 10.48 -20.06 -13.40
CA ASN A 595 10.51 -20.35 -14.83
C ASN A 595 9.09 -20.43 -15.41
N TYR A 596 8.51 -19.29 -15.75
CA TYR A 596 7.19 -19.22 -16.38
C TYR A 596 7.27 -19.42 -17.90
N SER A 597 6.54 -20.39 -18.44
CA SER A 597 6.39 -20.55 -19.89
C SER A 597 5.81 -19.30 -20.53
N THR A 598 6.26 -18.93 -21.72
CA THR A 598 5.65 -17.84 -22.51
C THR A 598 4.20 -18.20 -22.85
N PRO A 599 3.21 -17.42 -22.36
CA PRO A 599 1.81 -17.66 -22.69
C PRO A 599 1.53 -17.49 -24.18
N GLN A 600 0.43 -18.07 -24.66
CA GLN A 600 -0.02 -17.81 -26.01
C GLN A 600 -0.45 -16.34 -26.14
N LYS A 601 -0.06 -15.71 -27.26
CA LYS A 601 -0.55 -14.36 -27.59
C LYS A 601 -2.04 -14.43 -27.94
N VAL A 602 -2.86 -13.71 -27.18
CA VAL A 602 -4.30 -13.62 -27.37
C VAL A 602 -4.75 -12.17 -27.20
N ASP A 603 -5.74 -11.78 -27.98
CA ASP A 603 -6.31 -10.43 -27.91
C ASP A 603 -7.37 -10.39 -26.82
N ILE A 604 -7.06 -9.68 -25.74
CA ILE A 604 -7.93 -9.56 -24.56
C ILE A 604 -8.59 -8.19 -24.46
N LEU A 605 -8.33 -7.29 -25.41
CA LEU A 605 -8.82 -5.91 -25.34
C LEU A 605 -10.29 -5.81 -25.72
N ASP A 606 -11.00 -4.94 -25.01
CA ASP A 606 -12.36 -4.57 -25.39
C ASP A 606 -12.35 -3.70 -26.67
N LYS A 607 -12.79 -4.28 -27.79
CA LYS A 607 -12.91 -3.58 -29.07
C LYS A 607 -14.19 -2.78 -29.24
N ALA A 608 -15.14 -2.89 -28.31
CA ALA A 608 -16.45 -2.26 -28.41
C ALA A 608 -16.45 -0.78 -27.97
N ILE A 609 -15.39 -0.32 -27.28
CA ILE A 609 -15.28 1.07 -26.82
C ILE A 609 -14.35 1.87 -27.72
N GLN A 610 -14.80 2.11 -28.97
CA GLN A 610 -14.39 3.29 -29.72
C GLN A 610 -15.28 4.46 -29.28
N SER A 611 -14.66 5.47 -28.65
CA SER A 611 -15.21 6.80 -28.30
C SER A 611 -16.44 6.84 -27.38
N LEU A 612 -16.21 6.99 -26.06
CA LEU A 612 -17.18 7.69 -25.21
C LEU A 612 -17.18 9.16 -25.66
N SER A 613 -18.09 9.54 -26.56
CA SER A 613 -18.12 10.90 -27.13
C SER A 613 -18.14 11.95 -26.02
N GLY A 614 -17.15 12.85 -26.03
CA GLY A 614 -17.04 13.95 -25.07
C GLY A 614 -16.48 13.59 -23.68
N ALA A 615 -16.10 12.33 -23.43
CA ALA A 615 -15.40 11.92 -22.22
C ALA A 615 -13.89 11.86 -22.45
N LEU A 616 -13.09 12.19 -21.43
CA LEU A 616 -11.64 12.06 -21.53
C LEU A 616 -11.26 10.60 -21.84
N PRO A 617 -10.52 10.35 -22.93
CA PRO A 617 -10.19 9.00 -23.36
C PRO A 617 -9.17 8.33 -22.44
N ILE A 618 -8.41 9.13 -21.69
CA ILE A 618 -7.39 8.73 -20.72
C ILE A 618 -7.51 9.60 -19.46
N ALA A 619 -6.84 9.22 -18.38
CA ALA A 619 -6.64 10.12 -17.25
C ALA A 619 -5.59 11.18 -17.63
N VAL A 620 -5.78 12.42 -17.18
CA VAL A 620 -4.91 13.55 -17.56
C VAL A 620 -4.59 14.44 -16.37
N THR A 621 -3.35 14.90 -16.30
CA THR A 621 -2.94 15.92 -15.33
C THR A 621 -3.26 17.29 -15.90
N VAL A 622 -4.18 18.02 -15.28
CA VAL A 622 -4.62 19.34 -15.70
C VAL A 622 -4.01 20.40 -14.81
N ASN A 623 -3.38 21.40 -15.42
CA ASN A 623 -3.08 22.67 -14.76
C ASN A 623 -4.36 23.51 -14.72
N PHE A 624 -4.80 23.92 -13.54
CA PHE A 624 -5.95 24.77 -13.37
C PHE A 624 -5.59 26.00 -12.56
N SER A 625 -6.11 27.16 -12.97
CA SER A 625 -5.82 28.44 -12.34
C SER A 625 -7.07 29.27 -12.13
N ALA A 626 -7.04 30.08 -11.07
CA ALA A 626 -7.97 31.14 -10.78
C ALA A 626 -7.85 32.33 -11.76
N GLY A 627 -6.89 32.33 -12.69
CA GLY A 627 -6.73 33.37 -13.71
C GLY A 627 -6.86 34.80 -13.15
N GLU A 628 -7.78 35.57 -13.72
CA GLU A 628 -8.08 36.96 -13.35
C GLU A 628 -9.16 37.11 -12.27
N LEU A 629 -9.58 36.02 -11.63
CA LEU A 629 -10.51 36.10 -10.51
C LEU A 629 -9.91 36.99 -9.41
N GLY A 630 -10.75 37.66 -8.63
CA GLY A 630 -10.30 38.48 -7.50
C GLY A 630 -9.56 37.69 -6.43
N PRO A 631 -9.34 38.26 -5.23
CA PRO A 631 -8.83 37.50 -4.10
C PRO A 631 -9.68 36.23 -3.88
N ILE A 632 -9.02 35.09 -3.82
CA ILE A 632 -9.63 33.78 -3.54
C ILE A 632 -8.91 33.18 -2.35
N ARG A 633 -9.64 32.42 -1.52
CA ARG A 633 -9.05 31.67 -0.42
C ARG A 633 -8.55 30.30 -0.89
N ARG A 634 -9.36 29.55 -1.64
CA ARG A 634 -8.95 28.32 -2.31
C ARG A 634 -9.50 28.19 -3.73
N LEU A 635 -8.79 27.44 -4.55
CA LEU A 635 -9.18 27.05 -5.90
C LEU A 635 -9.42 25.54 -5.93
N ALA A 636 -10.52 25.12 -6.53
CA ALA A 636 -10.89 23.71 -6.66
C ALA A 636 -11.09 23.31 -8.12
N LEU A 637 -10.62 22.12 -8.49
CA LEU A 637 -10.99 21.45 -9.72
C LEU A 637 -11.89 20.25 -9.38
N ARG A 638 -13.04 20.16 -10.06
CA ARG A 638 -14.03 19.09 -9.89
C ARG A 638 -14.36 18.46 -11.23
N TYR A 639 -14.84 17.23 -11.23
CA TYR A 639 -15.24 16.49 -12.42
C TYR A 639 -16.48 15.64 -12.20
N ASN A 640 -17.11 15.20 -13.28
CA ASN A 640 -18.13 14.16 -13.23
C ASN A 640 -17.93 13.12 -14.34
N LEU A 641 -18.43 11.91 -14.11
CA LEU A 641 -18.31 10.79 -15.05
C LEU A 641 -19.61 10.56 -15.85
N ASP A 642 -20.72 11.08 -15.36
CA ASP A 642 -22.06 10.89 -15.94
C ASP A 642 -22.47 12.03 -16.89
N GLY A 643 -21.76 13.18 -16.86
CA GLY A 643 -22.09 14.38 -17.64
C GLY A 643 -23.26 15.18 -17.06
N SER A 644 -23.81 14.79 -15.90
CA SER A 644 -25.06 15.33 -15.33
C SER A 644 -24.95 16.77 -14.82
N LYS A 645 -23.73 17.32 -14.70
CA LYS A 645 -23.42 18.63 -14.10
C LYS A 645 -23.94 18.80 -12.65
N THR A 646 -24.33 17.72 -11.97
CA THR A 646 -24.81 17.74 -10.58
C THR A 646 -23.97 16.88 -9.65
N ASN A 647 -23.42 15.76 -10.14
CA ASN A 647 -22.63 14.81 -9.34
C ASN A 647 -21.13 15.10 -9.46
N TRP A 648 -20.68 16.17 -8.83
CA TRP A 648 -19.29 16.62 -8.92
C TRP A 648 -18.40 15.97 -7.87
N ILE A 649 -17.38 15.25 -8.34
CA ILE A 649 -16.28 14.69 -7.56
C ILE A 649 -15.14 15.72 -7.56
N THR A 650 -14.57 16.00 -6.40
CA THR A 650 -13.42 16.89 -6.29
C THR A 650 -12.15 16.17 -6.70
N ALA A 651 -11.39 16.74 -7.64
CA ALA A 651 -10.09 16.22 -8.06
C ALA A 651 -8.93 16.83 -7.26
N ALA A 652 -8.96 18.14 -7.00
CA ALA A 652 -8.00 18.80 -6.10
C ALA A 652 -8.54 20.13 -5.63
N ILE A 653 -8.03 20.56 -4.47
CA ILE A 653 -8.30 21.86 -3.86
C ILE A 653 -6.98 22.39 -3.31
N VAL A 654 -6.70 23.65 -3.60
CA VAL A 654 -5.42 24.29 -3.32
C VAL A 654 -5.60 25.70 -2.78
N ASP A 655 -4.71 26.10 -1.90
CA ASP A 655 -4.62 27.47 -1.38
C ASP A 655 -3.92 28.40 -2.39
N GLU A 656 -3.19 27.83 -3.35
CA GLU A 656 -2.61 28.58 -4.44
C GLU A 656 -3.64 28.99 -5.50
N ARG A 657 -3.32 30.05 -6.24
CA ARG A 657 -4.12 30.50 -7.39
C ARG A 657 -3.99 29.59 -8.61
N GLN A 658 -3.16 28.57 -8.54
CA GLN A 658 -2.97 27.58 -9.60
C GLN A 658 -2.45 26.28 -9.01
N SER A 659 -2.85 25.15 -9.56
CA SER A 659 -2.29 23.85 -9.20
C SER A 659 -2.51 22.83 -10.32
N PHE A 660 -1.98 21.63 -10.11
CA PHE A 660 -2.11 20.50 -10.98
C PHE A 660 -2.92 19.41 -10.29
N THR A 661 -3.80 18.75 -11.03
CA THR A 661 -4.45 17.53 -10.53
C THR A 661 -4.79 16.57 -11.64
N ASN A 662 -5.03 15.32 -11.28
CA ASN A 662 -5.39 14.27 -12.21
C ASN A 662 -6.91 14.17 -12.34
N LEU A 663 -7.40 14.25 -13.57
CA LEU A 663 -8.77 13.90 -13.93
C LEU A 663 -8.78 12.48 -14.48
N PRO A 664 -9.66 11.58 -14.00
CA PRO A 664 -9.68 10.20 -14.47
C PRO A 664 -10.26 10.09 -15.89
N ARG A 665 -9.91 8.98 -16.56
CA ARG A 665 -10.57 8.54 -17.80
C ARG A 665 -12.09 8.48 -17.60
N GLY A 666 -12.84 8.85 -18.64
CA GLY A 666 -14.29 8.87 -18.59
C GLY A 666 -14.88 10.15 -17.98
N THR A 667 -14.05 11.08 -17.50
CA THR A 667 -14.49 12.43 -17.11
C THR A 667 -15.23 13.08 -18.28
N LYS A 668 -16.49 13.45 -18.07
CA LYS A 668 -17.36 14.05 -19.10
C LYS A 668 -17.50 15.56 -18.96
N ALA A 669 -17.38 16.08 -17.75
CA ALA A 669 -17.36 17.51 -17.49
C ALA A 669 -16.36 17.85 -16.39
N ILE A 670 -15.85 19.07 -16.45
CA ILE A 670 -14.88 19.64 -15.50
C ILE A 670 -15.46 20.95 -14.99
N ALA A 671 -15.24 21.29 -13.73
CA ALA A 671 -15.57 22.58 -13.16
C ALA A 671 -14.38 23.14 -12.38
N ILE A 672 -14.10 24.43 -12.57
CA ILE A 672 -13.29 25.20 -11.62
C ILE A 672 -14.26 25.87 -10.66
N SER A 673 -14.00 25.70 -9.37
CA SER A 673 -14.74 26.36 -8.31
C SER A 673 -13.79 27.20 -7.46
N ILE A 674 -14.29 28.28 -6.88
CA ILE A 674 -13.61 29.01 -5.81
C ILE A 674 -14.27 28.66 -4.48
N VAL A 675 -13.47 28.63 -3.44
CA VAL A 675 -13.91 28.43 -2.06
C VAL A 675 -13.52 29.69 -1.30
N ASN A 676 -14.49 30.57 -1.04
CA ASN A 676 -14.32 31.72 -0.17
C ASN A 676 -15.04 31.52 1.17
N ASP A 677 -16.22 30.91 1.14
CA ASP A 677 -16.99 30.38 2.29
C ASP A 677 -17.86 29.17 1.87
N ASP A 678 -18.34 29.17 0.61
CA ASP A 678 -18.99 28.04 -0.07
C ASP A 678 -18.34 27.80 -1.44
N PHE A 679 -18.61 26.62 -2.04
CA PHE A 679 -18.22 26.34 -3.42
C PHE A 679 -19.07 27.15 -4.40
N ALA A 680 -18.44 28.09 -5.09
CA ALA A 680 -19.02 28.71 -6.27
C ALA A 680 -18.33 28.13 -7.51
N ASN A 681 -19.07 27.40 -8.35
CA ASN A 681 -18.58 27.02 -9.68
C ASN A 681 -18.37 28.30 -10.48
N VAL A 682 -17.11 28.61 -10.75
CA VAL A 682 -16.74 29.77 -11.55
C VAL A 682 -16.88 29.43 -13.02
N CYS A 683 -16.33 28.31 -13.46
CA CYS A 683 -16.44 27.93 -14.86
C CYS A 683 -16.54 26.41 -15.06
N GLN A 684 -17.05 25.99 -16.23
CA GLN A 684 -17.21 24.57 -16.57
C GLN A 684 -16.73 24.27 -17.98
N VAL A 685 -16.02 23.15 -18.13
CA VAL A 685 -15.65 22.58 -19.42
C VAL A 685 -16.49 21.35 -19.70
N ASN A 686 -17.38 21.44 -20.68
CA ASN A 686 -18.20 20.34 -21.17
C ASN A 686 -18.34 20.43 -22.71
N PRO A 687 -17.98 19.38 -23.48
CA PRO A 687 -17.42 18.12 -23.02
C PRO A 687 -16.00 18.30 -22.47
N ALA A 688 -15.59 17.45 -21.51
CA ALA A 688 -14.27 17.51 -20.89
C ALA A 688 -13.15 17.40 -21.94
N THR A 689 -13.36 16.67 -23.02
CA THR A 689 -12.42 16.55 -24.15
C THR A 689 -11.98 17.87 -24.78
N ARG A 690 -12.66 18.99 -24.49
CA ARG A 690 -12.22 20.32 -24.95
C ARG A 690 -10.85 20.72 -24.39
N ILE A 691 -10.41 20.14 -23.27
CA ILE A 691 -9.06 20.39 -22.76
C ILE A 691 -7.99 19.64 -23.55
N CYS A 692 -8.35 18.64 -24.34
CA CYS A 692 -7.39 17.88 -25.14
C CYS A 692 -6.92 18.73 -26.33
N THR A 693 -5.61 18.79 -26.56
CA THR A 693 -5.06 19.43 -27.78
C THR A 693 -4.93 18.45 -28.95
N ASP A 694 -5.01 17.15 -28.67
CA ASP A 694 -4.96 16.04 -29.63
C ASP A 694 -6.07 15.02 -29.37
N GLU A 695 -6.38 14.18 -30.37
CA GLU A 695 -7.47 13.18 -30.28
C GLU A 695 -7.22 12.10 -29.21
N SER A 696 -5.95 11.83 -28.87
CA SER A 696 -5.57 10.90 -27.81
C SER A 696 -5.54 11.53 -26.41
N CYS A 697 -5.74 12.86 -26.32
CA CYS A 697 -5.65 13.65 -25.09
C CYS A 697 -4.32 13.50 -24.33
N LEU A 698 -3.23 13.16 -25.02
CA LEU A 698 -1.90 13.03 -24.41
C LEU A 698 -1.34 14.37 -23.96
N ASN A 699 -1.77 15.45 -24.62
CA ASN A 699 -1.42 16.82 -24.26
C ASN A 699 -2.72 17.57 -23.91
N VAL A 700 -2.75 18.16 -22.72
CA VAL A 700 -3.90 18.90 -22.22
C VAL A 700 -3.60 20.38 -22.02
N ARG A 701 -4.61 21.19 -22.34
CA ARG A 701 -4.65 22.63 -22.12
C ARG A 701 -4.76 22.92 -20.63
N SER A 702 -4.16 24.04 -20.23
CA SER A 702 -4.43 24.61 -18.91
C SER A 702 -5.85 25.19 -18.88
N ILE A 703 -6.52 25.10 -17.74
CA ILE A 703 -7.85 25.71 -17.55
C ILE A 703 -7.68 26.94 -16.67
N ASN A 704 -7.90 28.13 -17.23
CA ASN A 704 -7.84 29.39 -16.49
C ASN A 704 -9.24 29.94 -16.33
N ALA A 705 -9.68 30.18 -15.10
CA ALA A 705 -10.97 30.80 -14.85
C ALA A 705 -10.89 32.33 -14.97
N HIS A 706 -11.91 32.96 -15.56
CA HIS A 706 -12.05 34.42 -15.61
C HIS A 706 -13.51 34.84 -15.48
N TRP A 707 -13.76 36.13 -15.26
CA TRP A 707 -15.10 36.73 -15.34
C TRP A 707 -15.33 37.27 -16.74
N SER A 708 -16.32 36.73 -17.45
CA SER A 708 -16.72 37.27 -18.74
C SER A 708 -17.35 38.66 -18.57
N SER A 709 -17.50 39.41 -19.68
CA SER A 709 -17.98 40.80 -19.67
C SER A 709 -19.40 40.99 -19.10
N ASN A 710 -20.17 39.92 -18.92
CA ASN A 710 -21.50 39.94 -18.31
C ASN A 710 -21.50 39.53 -16.81
N GLY A 711 -20.32 39.32 -16.22
CA GLY A 711 -20.16 38.93 -14.82
C GLY A 711 -20.39 37.43 -14.54
N LEU A 712 -20.57 36.60 -15.56
CA LEU A 712 -20.58 35.15 -15.43
C LEU A 712 -19.16 34.60 -15.56
N GLY A 713 -18.81 33.61 -14.74
CA GLY A 713 -17.49 32.98 -14.84
C GLY A 713 -17.40 32.07 -16.08
N ASP A 714 -16.22 32.06 -16.70
CA ASP A 714 -15.92 31.28 -17.90
C ASP A 714 -14.50 30.69 -17.84
N CYS A 715 -14.22 29.67 -18.65
CA CYS A 715 -12.93 28.97 -18.69
C CYS A 715 -12.19 29.30 -19.99
N ASP A 716 -11.00 29.89 -19.88
CA ASP A 716 -10.04 29.92 -20.98
C ASP A 716 -9.20 28.65 -20.99
N LEU A 717 -9.10 28.04 -22.15
CA LEU A 717 -8.26 26.86 -22.36
C LEU A 717 -6.93 27.31 -22.95
N GLY A 718 -5.92 27.48 -22.09
CA GLY A 718 -4.57 27.90 -22.44
C GLY A 718 -3.76 26.80 -23.12
N GLY A 719 -2.95 27.18 -24.11
CA GLY A 719 -2.08 26.27 -24.86
C GLY A 719 -0.88 25.78 -24.08
#